data_AF-A0A7S0Z2H0-F1
#
_entry.id   AF-A0A7S0Z2H0-F1
#
_cell.length_a   1.000
_cell.length_b   1.000
_cell.length_c   1.000
_cell.angle_alpha   90.00
_cell.angle_beta   90.00
_cell.angle_gamma   90.00
#
_symmetry.space_group_name_H-M   'P 1'
#
loop_
_entity.id
_entity.type
_entity.pdbx_description
1 polymer ?
#
loop_
_entity_poly.entity_id
_entity_poly.type
_entity_poly.pdbx_seq_one_letter_code
_entity_poly.pdbx_strand_id
1 'polypeptide(L)'
;DIRVQLPEDSKRFDGVDAEWKDLMKEAVNETNAVIACNFEGRLERIEIMLANLEKCEKSLADYLETKRVAYPRFYFVASADLLDILSKGSNPQLILKHLPKCFDNITTLEFNKDKDNNPTKTAIGMYSGENEYVSWPATFNCEGPVETWLFGLTNHTHDSLKLRMQECVSAFDEKPRHEFIFDWCAMLAATVCKIVYTEDVNWSFEQLEEGNENALRDFNKKQIDILNKYAELILGELSGNDRKKIITLMTLDVHARDVVIGLVDSKAETNQTFAWMSQLKFHMDDKTNTVRIEICDYITYFGYEYIGNCGCLVVTPLTDRCYITLTQAMRLVLGGAPAGPAGTGKTETTKDLGRALGVMVYVFNCSDQMDYKSMGQIFKGLSQAGAWGCFDEFNRINVEVLSVVAQQIITIQIALRQKVTEFEFEGRVIKLIDTFGVFITMNPGYAGRTELPDNLKALFRPMAMMVPDYALIAEIMLFSEGFGDSLTLARKQTAMYRLASEQLSSQDHYDFGMRAVNTVISAAGNNKRKQPDADEAILMLRALKDSNLPKFLTDDIVLFQGIISDLFPGVDLPEPDYGSLMTVMEEQTVEMGLQKVPTFMEKAIQLFDVTVLRHGLMTVGPTGGGKTMCKDMLARSLSALKKKTGELYEVRQLVMNPKSITMGQLYGSFDEATHEWADGILCKLFREAVYDTRELQKWVVFDGPVDALWIESMNTVLDDNK
;
A
#
# COMPACT_ATOMS: atom_id res chain seq x y z
N ASP A 1 0.63 -34.72 2.23
CA ASP A 1 0.06 -34.47 0.89
C ASP A 1 1.11 -34.39 -0.22
N ILE A 2 2.10 -33.48 -0.16
CA ILE A 2 3.12 -33.36 -1.22
C ILE A 2 3.85 -34.69 -1.49
N ARG A 3 4.26 -35.43 -0.45
CA ARG A 3 4.89 -36.76 -0.62
C ARG A 3 4.01 -37.80 -1.32
N VAL A 4 2.69 -37.64 -1.22
CA VAL A 4 1.72 -38.53 -1.88
C VAL A 4 1.56 -38.14 -3.35
N GLN A 5 1.65 -36.85 -3.67
CA GLN A 5 1.53 -36.33 -5.03
C GLN A 5 2.85 -36.46 -5.83
N LEU A 6 4.01 -36.48 -5.17
CA LEU A 6 5.33 -36.70 -5.77
C LEU A 6 6.05 -37.91 -5.12
N PRO A 7 5.54 -39.14 -5.28
CA PRO A 7 6.04 -40.31 -4.56
C PRO A 7 7.43 -40.77 -5.02
N GLU A 8 7.75 -40.61 -6.32
CA GLU A 8 9.06 -40.97 -6.85
C GLU A 8 10.14 -40.00 -6.39
N ASP A 9 9.88 -38.70 -6.48
CA ASP A 9 10.82 -37.68 -6.02
C ASP A 9 11.00 -37.70 -4.50
N SER A 10 9.95 -38.05 -3.75
CA SER A 10 10.07 -38.27 -2.30
C SER A 10 11.03 -39.41 -1.97
N LYS A 11 10.93 -40.55 -2.67
CA LYS A 11 11.86 -41.67 -2.48
C LYS A 11 13.28 -41.29 -2.87
N ARG A 12 13.44 -40.51 -3.96
CA ARG A 12 14.75 -40.00 -4.39
C ARG A 12 15.36 -39.09 -3.32
N PHE A 13 14.57 -38.16 -2.78
CA PHE A 13 14.99 -37.25 -1.71
C PHE A 13 15.36 -38.02 -0.43
N ASP A 14 14.56 -39.00 -0.01
CA ASP A 14 14.86 -39.83 1.17
C ASP A 14 16.20 -40.58 1.00
N GLY A 15 16.50 -41.04 -0.21
CA GLY A 15 17.79 -41.65 -0.55
C GLY A 15 18.96 -40.69 -0.38
N VAL A 16 18.82 -39.47 -0.92
CA VAL A 16 19.84 -38.42 -0.78
C VAL A 16 20.00 -37.97 0.67
N ASP A 17 18.91 -37.79 1.42
CA ASP A 17 18.94 -37.41 2.83
C ASP A 17 19.66 -38.44 3.70
N ALA A 18 19.41 -39.74 3.47
CA ALA A 18 20.12 -40.80 4.16
C ALA A 18 21.63 -40.78 3.85
N GLU A 19 21.98 -40.64 2.56
CA GLU A 19 23.37 -40.58 2.10
C GLU A 19 24.12 -39.36 2.64
N TRP A 20 23.47 -38.20 2.65
CA TRP A 20 24.01 -36.97 3.22
C TRP A 20 24.24 -37.09 4.72
N LYS A 21 23.28 -37.66 5.46
CA LYS A 21 23.42 -37.89 6.91
C LYS A 21 24.57 -38.83 7.21
N ASP A 22 24.78 -39.87 6.41
CA ASP A 22 25.88 -40.79 6.60
C ASP A 22 27.23 -40.11 6.31
N LEU A 23 27.31 -39.30 5.25
CA LEU A 23 28.50 -38.49 4.95
C LEU A 23 28.80 -37.47 6.06
N MET A 24 27.79 -36.82 6.62
CA MET A 24 27.96 -35.87 7.75
C MET A 24 28.43 -36.58 9.03
N LYS A 25 27.95 -37.79 9.33
CA LYS A 25 28.45 -38.58 10.46
C LYS A 25 29.93 -38.95 10.28
N GLU A 26 30.34 -39.32 9.07
CA GLU A 26 31.74 -39.60 8.76
C GLU A 26 32.61 -38.35 8.85
N ALA A 27 32.11 -37.20 8.40
CA ALA A 27 32.84 -35.94 8.38
C ALA A 27 33.25 -35.45 9.78
N VAL A 28 32.44 -35.73 10.82
CA VAL A 28 32.76 -35.36 12.21
C VAL A 28 34.01 -36.10 12.73
N ASN A 29 34.33 -37.27 12.18
CA ASN A 29 35.47 -38.08 12.62
C ASN A 29 36.82 -37.53 12.13
N GLU A 30 36.83 -36.72 11.08
CA GLU A 30 38.06 -36.15 10.50
C GLU A 30 37.90 -34.63 10.31
N THR A 31 38.42 -33.86 11.26
CA THR A 31 38.32 -32.39 11.25
C THR A 31 39.38 -31.72 10.37
N ASN A 32 40.39 -32.45 9.88
CA ASN A 32 41.38 -31.90 8.97
C ASN A 32 40.79 -31.75 7.56
N ALA A 33 40.60 -30.50 7.12
CA ALA A 33 39.98 -30.19 5.83
C ALA A 33 40.68 -30.85 4.62
N VAL A 34 42.02 -31.00 4.63
CA VAL A 34 42.75 -31.60 3.50
C VAL A 34 42.49 -33.11 3.43
N ILE A 35 42.46 -33.79 4.58
CA ILE A 35 42.21 -35.23 4.64
C ILE A 35 40.74 -35.52 4.37
N ALA A 36 39.83 -34.73 4.95
CA ALA A 36 38.40 -34.85 4.74
C ALA A 36 38.00 -34.61 3.28
N CYS A 37 38.56 -33.60 2.59
CA CYS A 37 38.22 -33.34 1.20
C CYS A 37 38.79 -34.37 0.22
N ASN A 38 39.92 -35.01 0.54
CA ASN A 38 40.58 -36.00 -0.33
C ASN A 38 40.14 -37.46 -0.05
N PHE A 39 39.07 -37.67 0.72
CA PHE A 39 38.53 -39.00 0.93
C PHE A 39 38.01 -39.59 -0.39
N GLU A 40 38.38 -40.83 -0.69
CA GLU A 40 38.11 -41.48 -1.98
C GLU A 40 36.61 -41.58 -2.29
N GLY A 41 36.21 -41.31 -3.53
CA GLY A 41 34.81 -41.37 -3.99
C GLY A 41 33.88 -40.27 -3.46
N ARG A 42 34.39 -39.33 -2.64
CA ARG A 42 33.55 -38.29 -2.01
C ARG A 42 32.95 -37.31 -3.01
N LEU A 43 33.74 -36.86 -4.00
CA LEU A 43 33.27 -35.95 -5.04
C LEU A 43 32.15 -36.58 -5.86
N GLU A 44 32.36 -37.80 -6.37
CA GLU A 44 31.37 -38.55 -7.16
C GLU A 44 30.05 -38.73 -6.39
N ARG A 45 30.15 -39.07 -5.10
CA ARG A 45 28.99 -39.21 -4.21
C ARG A 45 28.22 -37.90 -4.08
N ILE A 46 28.92 -36.78 -3.90
CA ILE A 46 28.32 -35.44 -3.82
C ILE A 46 27.68 -35.02 -5.15
N GLU A 47 28.34 -35.28 -6.29
CA GLU A 47 27.80 -34.99 -7.62
C GLU A 47 26.52 -35.79 -7.91
N ILE A 48 26.47 -37.07 -7.52
CA ILE A 48 25.26 -37.91 -7.65
C ILE A 48 24.14 -37.37 -6.77
N MET A 49 24.44 -36.98 -5.53
CA MET A 49 23.45 -36.36 -4.63
C MET A 49 22.91 -35.05 -5.22
N LEU A 50 23.79 -34.19 -5.73
CA LEU A 50 23.41 -32.91 -6.36
C LEU A 50 22.50 -33.13 -7.56
N ALA A 51 22.88 -34.01 -8.50
CA ALA A 51 22.07 -34.31 -9.68
C ALA A 51 20.70 -34.92 -9.34
N ASN A 52 20.60 -35.65 -8.23
CA ASN A 52 19.31 -36.18 -7.74
C ASN A 52 18.47 -35.09 -7.07
N LEU A 53 19.09 -34.16 -6.32
CA LEU A 53 18.42 -33.01 -5.73
C LEU A 53 17.87 -32.05 -6.79
N GLU A 54 18.65 -31.73 -7.82
CA GLU A 54 18.21 -30.88 -8.94
C GLU A 54 16.98 -31.46 -9.64
N LYS A 55 16.89 -32.79 -9.78
CA LYS A 55 15.69 -33.45 -10.32
C LYS A 55 14.48 -33.29 -9.39
N CYS A 56 14.68 -33.48 -8.08
CA CYS A 56 13.62 -33.30 -7.09
C CYS A 56 13.12 -31.84 -7.08
N GLU A 57 14.04 -30.88 -7.17
CA GLU A 57 13.75 -29.44 -7.23
C GLU A 57 12.93 -29.09 -8.48
N LYS A 58 13.35 -29.58 -9.65
CA LYS A 58 12.59 -29.39 -10.89
C LYS A 58 11.17 -29.96 -10.81
N SER A 59 11.02 -31.19 -10.32
CA SER A 59 9.70 -31.81 -10.12
C SER A 59 8.83 -31.00 -9.14
N LEU A 60 9.43 -30.44 -8.09
CA LEU A 60 8.72 -29.57 -7.15
C LEU A 60 8.30 -28.25 -7.80
N ALA A 61 9.15 -27.63 -8.61
CA ALA A 61 8.83 -26.41 -9.34
C ALA A 61 7.68 -26.63 -10.34
N ASP A 62 7.72 -27.72 -11.11
CA ASP A 62 6.63 -28.10 -12.03
C ASP A 62 5.33 -28.36 -11.27
N TYR A 63 5.41 -29.01 -10.10
CA TYR A 63 4.27 -29.21 -9.22
C TYR A 63 3.66 -27.90 -8.73
N LEU A 64 4.48 -26.98 -8.19
CA LEU A 64 4.02 -25.66 -7.74
C LEU A 64 3.36 -24.87 -8.87
N GLU A 65 3.90 -24.98 -10.07
CA GLU A 65 3.34 -24.32 -11.24
C GLU A 65 1.93 -24.84 -11.59
N THR A 66 1.65 -26.14 -11.44
CA THR A 66 0.27 -26.66 -11.59
C THR A 66 -0.70 -26.03 -10.58
N LYS A 67 -0.22 -25.74 -9.36
CA LYS A 67 -1.01 -25.07 -8.32
C LYS A 67 -1.23 -23.60 -8.63
N ARG A 68 -0.24 -22.91 -9.20
CA ARG A 68 -0.39 -21.52 -9.66
C ARG A 68 -1.40 -21.38 -10.79
N VAL A 69 -1.44 -22.33 -11.72
CA VAL A 69 -2.49 -22.34 -12.77
C VAL A 69 -3.88 -22.60 -12.17
N ALA A 70 -3.98 -23.48 -11.17
CA ALA A 70 -5.25 -23.77 -10.51
C ALA A 70 -5.80 -22.58 -9.69
N TYR A 71 -4.92 -21.82 -9.04
CA TYR A 71 -5.26 -20.58 -8.36
C TYR A 71 -4.25 -19.47 -8.72
N PRO A 72 -4.58 -18.62 -9.72
CA PRO A 72 -3.65 -17.63 -10.28
C PRO A 72 -3.04 -16.63 -9.30
N ARG A 73 -3.66 -16.40 -8.15
CA ARG A 73 -3.09 -15.48 -7.15
C ARG A 73 -1.83 -16.03 -6.48
N PHE A 74 -1.57 -17.35 -6.60
CA PHE A 74 -0.31 -17.94 -6.15
C PHE A 74 0.91 -17.53 -6.99
N TYR A 75 0.74 -16.89 -8.17
CA TYR A 75 1.86 -16.27 -8.88
C TYR A 75 2.50 -15.11 -8.10
N PHE A 76 1.77 -14.53 -7.13
CA PHE A 76 2.22 -13.41 -6.31
C PHE A 76 2.67 -13.83 -4.90
N VAL A 77 2.63 -15.13 -4.61
CA VAL A 77 3.04 -15.70 -3.32
C VAL A 77 4.41 -16.35 -3.47
N ALA A 78 5.32 -16.07 -2.54
CA ALA A 78 6.65 -16.69 -2.52
C ALA A 78 6.55 -18.23 -2.43
N SER A 79 7.44 -18.96 -3.11
CA SER A 79 7.41 -20.44 -3.15
C SER A 79 7.42 -21.07 -1.75
N ALA A 80 8.17 -20.51 -0.79
CA ALA A 80 8.20 -21.00 0.60
C ALA A 80 6.84 -20.87 1.31
N ASP A 81 6.13 -19.76 1.10
CA ASP A 81 4.80 -19.55 1.66
C ASP A 81 3.77 -20.43 0.95
N LEU A 82 3.89 -20.59 -0.37
CA LEU A 82 3.04 -21.49 -1.14
C LEU A 82 3.18 -22.93 -0.66
N LEU A 83 4.39 -23.40 -0.39
CA LEU A 83 4.62 -24.72 0.21
C LEU A 83 4.01 -24.84 1.60
N ASP A 84 4.10 -23.80 2.43
CA ASP A 84 3.45 -23.79 3.75
C ASP A 84 1.92 -23.87 3.61
N ILE A 85 1.33 -23.13 2.67
CA ILE A 85 -0.10 -23.17 2.35
C ILE A 85 -0.52 -24.57 1.89
N LEU A 86 0.21 -25.17 0.95
CA LEU A 86 -0.09 -26.51 0.41
C LEU A 86 0.08 -27.60 1.49
N SER A 87 1.06 -27.46 2.38
CA SER A 87 1.30 -28.43 3.44
C SER A 87 0.24 -28.43 4.54
N LYS A 88 -0.37 -27.27 4.80
CA LYS A 88 -1.37 -27.05 5.86
C LYS A 88 -2.79 -26.88 5.32
N GLY A 89 -2.99 -27.06 4.01
CA GLY A 89 -4.23 -26.76 3.30
C GLY A 89 -5.48 -27.49 3.81
N SER A 90 -5.30 -28.60 4.52
CA SER A 90 -6.38 -29.38 5.15
C SER A 90 -6.99 -28.70 6.39
N ASN A 91 -6.27 -27.75 7.00
CA ASN A 91 -6.68 -26.98 8.16
C ASN A 91 -6.75 -25.47 7.80
N PRO A 92 -7.94 -24.95 7.46
CA PRO A 92 -8.13 -23.56 7.04
C PRO A 92 -7.61 -22.53 8.05
N GLN A 93 -7.69 -22.82 9.35
CA GLN A 93 -7.25 -21.90 10.40
C GLN A 93 -5.74 -21.62 10.34
N LEU A 94 -4.93 -22.59 9.89
CA LEU A 94 -3.50 -22.41 9.72
C LEU A 94 -3.14 -21.61 8.46
N ILE A 95 -4.07 -21.49 7.51
CA ILE A 95 -3.91 -20.76 6.25
C ILE A 95 -4.22 -19.27 6.40
N LEU A 96 -4.98 -18.87 7.43
CA LEU A 96 -5.43 -17.48 7.63
C LEU A 96 -4.28 -16.45 7.57
N LYS A 97 -3.13 -16.77 8.15
CA LYS A 97 -1.93 -15.92 8.12
C LYS A 97 -1.40 -15.60 6.70
N HIS A 98 -1.82 -16.35 5.69
CA HIS A 98 -1.42 -16.18 4.29
C HIS A 98 -2.49 -15.49 3.44
N LEU A 99 -3.72 -15.31 3.94
CA LEU A 99 -4.77 -14.61 3.19
C LEU A 99 -4.38 -13.19 2.76
N PRO A 100 -3.68 -12.36 3.58
CA PRO A 100 -3.20 -11.05 3.14
C PRO A 100 -2.27 -11.08 1.92
N LYS A 101 -1.68 -12.25 1.60
CA LYS A 101 -0.81 -12.42 0.43
C LYS A 101 -1.59 -12.81 -0.83
N CYS A 102 -2.83 -13.27 -0.69
CA CYS A 102 -3.68 -13.74 -1.78
C CYS A 102 -4.85 -12.79 -2.09
N PHE A 103 -5.21 -11.91 -1.16
CA PHE A 103 -6.33 -10.98 -1.29
C PHE A 103 -5.86 -9.55 -1.03
N ASP A 104 -6.57 -8.58 -1.60
CA ASP A 104 -6.20 -7.16 -1.42
C ASP A 104 -6.32 -6.75 0.05
N ASN A 105 -7.46 -7.04 0.68
CA ASN A 105 -7.67 -6.68 2.08
C ASN A 105 -8.50 -7.71 2.87
N ILE A 106 -8.36 -9.01 2.58
CA ILE A 106 -8.91 -10.08 3.44
C ILE A 106 -7.78 -10.63 4.30
N THR A 107 -7.84 -10.39 5.62
CA THR A 107 -6.78 -10.82 6.54
C THR A 107 -7.10 -12.09 7.30
N THR A 108 -8.37 -12.29 7.66
CA THR A 108 -8.83 -13.50 8.33
C THR A 108 -10.33 -13.72 8.06
N LEU A 109 -10.82 -14.90 8.42
CA LEU A 109 -12.21 -15.32 8.26
C LEU A 109 -12.84 -15.60 9.62
N GLU A 110 -14.13 -15.31 9.74
CA GLU A 110 -14.95 -15.77 10.87
C GLU A 110 -15.48 -17.17 10.54
N PHE A 111 -15.34 -18.12 11.47
CA PHE A 111 -15.83 -19.49 11.31
C PHE A 111 -16.97 -19.79 12.28
N ASN A 112 -17.92 -20.60 11.83
CA ASN A 112 -18.89 -21.22 12.72
C ASN A 112 -18.17 -22.04 13.78
N LYS A 113 -18.73 -22.10 14.99
CA LYS A 113 -18.18 -22.88 16.10
C LYS A 113 -18.95 -24.19 16.27
N ASP A 114 -18.25 -25.26 16.62
CA ASP A 114 -18.86 -26.54 16.96
C ASP A 114 -19.43 -26.54 18.40
N LYS A 115 -19.94 -27.68 18.85
CA LYS A 115 -20.52 -27.83 20.19
C LYS A 115 -19.51 -27.62 21.32
N ASP A 116 -18.23 -27.81 21.03
CA ASP A 116 -17.11 -27.64 21.96
C ASP A 116 -16.46 -26.26 21.80
N ASN A 117 -17.12 -25.34 21.08
CA ASN A 117 -16.69 -23.97 20.82
C ASN A 117 -15.40 -23.85 19.97
N ASN A 118 -15.03 -24.91 19.25
CA ASN A 118 -13.90 -24.89 18.32
C ASN A 118 -14.34 -24.40 16.93
N PRO A 119 -13.48 -23.66 16.21
CA PRO A 119 -13.81 -23.21 14.87
C PRO A 119 -13.93 -24.40 13.90
N THR A 120 -15.06 -24.46 13.20
CA THR A 120 -15.30 -25.39 12.10
C THR A 120 -14.59 -24.94 10.82
N LYS A 121 -14.72 -25.71 9.74
CA LYS A 121 -14.21 -25.32 8.40
C LYS A 121 -15.20 -24.43 7.63
N THR A 122 -16.34 -24.12 8.21
CA THR A 122 -17.39 -23.32 7.58
C THR A 122 -17.22 -21.86 7.98
N ALA A 123 -16.75 -21.04 7.04
CA ALA A 123 -16.62 -19.60 7.19
C ALA A 123 -17.96 -18.89 6.96
N ILE A 124 -18.19 -17.81 7.71
CA ILE A 124 -19.45 -17.04 7.72
C ILE A 124 -19.26 -15.55 7.42
N GLY A 125 -18.02 -15.10 7.36
CA GLY A 125 -17.66 -13.72 7.09
C GLY A 125 -16.15 -13.54 7.04
N MET A 126 -15.73 -12.31 6.78
CA MET A 126 -14.33 -11.93 6.63
C MET A 126 -14.00 -10.67 7.41
N TYR A 127 -12.72 -10.51 7.75
CA TYR A 127 -12.18 -9.30 8.35
C TYR A 127 -11.15 -8.64 7.44
N SER A 128 -11.13 -7.31 7.44
CA SER A 128 -10.11 -6.50 6.78
C SER A 128 -8.83 -6.34 7.61
N GLY A 129 -7.79 -5.76 7.02
CA GLY A 129 -6.58 -5.35 7.74
C GLY A 129 -6.82 -4.27 8.78
N GLU A 130 -7.88 -3.49 8.62
CA GLU A 130 -8.37 -2.54 9.61
C GLU A 130 -9.25 -3.19 10.69
N ASN A 131 -9.47 -4.50 10.65
CA ASN A 131 -10.45 -5.22 11.49
C ASN A 131 -11.91 -4.83 11.22
N GLU A 132 -12.25 -4.42 10.00
CA GLU A 132 -13.65 -4.27 9.58
C GLU A 132 -14.24 -5.65 9.31
N TYR A 133 -15.36 -5.99 9.94
CA TYR A 133 -16.05 -7.26 9.74
C TYR A 133 -17.14 -7.16 8.66
N VAL A 134 -17.16 -8.13 7.74
CA VAL A 134 -18.20 -8.27 6.72
C VAL A 134 -18.79 -9.67 6.78
N SER A 135 -20.05 -9.76 7.23
CA SER A 135 -20.80 -11.02 7.23
C SER A 135 -21.33 -11.37 5.84
N TRP A 136 -21.23 -12.64 5.45
CA TRP A 136 -21.75 -13.11 4.17
C TRP A 136 -23.21 -13.57 4.27
N PRO A 137 -24.01 -13.36 3.21
CA PRO A 137 -25.38 -13.87 3.15
C PRO A 137 -25.47 -15.40 3.18
N ALA A 138 -24.47 -16.09 2.65
CA ALA A 138 -24.34 -17.54 2.66
C ALA A 138 -23.00 -17.97 3.27
N THR A 139 -22.95 -19.14 3.90
CA THR A 139 -21.72 -19.67 4.48
C THR A 139 -20.86 -20.35 3.41
N PHE A 140 -19.54 -20.37 3.60
CA PHE A 140 -18.59 -21.04 2.70
C PHE A 140 -17.84 -22.16 3.41
N ASN A 141 -17.68 -23.32 2.77
CA ASN A 141 -16.98 -24.46 3.35
C ASN A 141 -15.55 -24.59 2.79
N CYS A 142 -14.54 -24.41 3.64
CA CYS A 142 -13.13 -24.52 3.28
C CYS A 142 -12.65 -25.98 3.34
N GLU A 143 -13.15 -26.81 2.43
CA GLU A 143 -12.80 -28.24 2.35
C GLU A 143 -12.19 -28.63 1.00
N GLY A 144 -11.37 -29.68 1.02
CA GLY A 144 -10.68 -30.19 -0.16
C GLY A 144 -9.32 -29.53 -0.40
N PRO A 145 -8.78 -29.62 -1.64
CA PRO A 145 -7.51 -29.00 -2.01
C PRO A 145 -7.54 -27.48 -1.83
N VAL A 146 -6.44 -26.93 -1.31
CA VAL A 146 -6.37 -25.52 -0.89
C VAL A 146 -6.51 -24.53 -2.03
N GLU A 147 -5.92 -24.84 -3.18
CA GLU A 147 -6.08 -24.08 -4.41
C GLU A 147 -7.54 -24.00 -4.86
N THR A 148 -8.31 -25.07 -4.65
CA THR A 148 -9.71 -25.15 -5.10
C THR A 148 -10.62 -24.36 -4.17
N TRP A 149 -10.47 -24.52 -2.85
CA TRP A 149 -11.33 -23.76 -1.93
C TRP A 149 -10.91 -22.29 -1.85
N LEU A 150 -9.64 -21.91 -2.05
CA LEU A 150 -9.25 -20.49 -2.15
C LEU A 150 -9.82 -19.84 -3.40
N PHE A 151 -9.80 -20.53 -4.55
CA PHE A 151 -10.47 -20.04 -5.75
C PHE A 151 -11.98 -19.91 -5.54
N GLY A 152 -12.61 -20.91 -4.91
CA GLY A 152 -14.02 -20.86 -4.53
C GLY A 152 -14.34 -19.73 -3.56
N LEU A 153 -13.45 -19.45 -2.60
CA LEU A 153 -13.57 -18.36 -1.64
C LEU A 153 -13.54 -17.01 -2.35
N THR A 154 -12.64 -16.81 -3.32
CA THR A 154 -12.61 -15.59 -4.14
C THR A 154 -13.96 -15.34 -4.82
N ASN A 155 -14.50 -16.34 -5.53
CA ASN A 155 -15.81 -16.19 -6.18
C ASN A 155 -16.93 -15.95 -5.17
N HIS A 156 -16.92 -16.69 -4.04
CA HIS A 156 -17.91 -16.53 -2.98
C HIS A 156 -17.89 -15.12 -2.37
N THR A 157 -16.72 -14.53 -2.18
CA THR A 157 -16.58 -13.16 -1.68
C THR A 157 -17.14 -12.13 -2.66
N HIS A 158 -16.87 -12.29 -3.96
CA HIS A 158 -17.42 -11.42 -5.01
C HIS A 158 -18.94 -11.51 -5.07
N ASP A 159 -19.50 -12.73 -5.10
CA ASP A 159 -20.94 -12.95 -5.12
C ASP A 159 -21.63 -12.41 -3.86
N SER A 160 -21.01 -12.61 -2.69
CA SER A 160 -21.53 -12.10 -1.42
C SER A 160 -21.54 -10.58 -1.40
N LEU A 161 -20.45 -9.93 -1.83
CA LEU A 161 -20.38 -8.47 -1.90
C LEU A 161 -21.36 -7.89 -2.92
N LYS A 162 -21.57 -8.58 -4.05
CA LYS A 162 -22.58 -8.20 -5.04
C LYS A 162 -23.99 -8.23 -4.47
N LEU A 163 -24.36 -9.29 -3.72
CA LEU A 163 -25.66 -9.36 -3.06
C LEU A 163 -25.79 -8.29 -1.97
N ARG A 164 -24.76 -8.12 -1.13
CA ARG A 164 -24.73 -7.05 -0.12
C ARG A 164 -24.82 -5.65 -0.72
N MET A 165 -24.26 -5.42 -1.91
CA MET A 165 -24.41 -4.15 -2.62
C MET A 165 -25.87 -3.87 -2.97
N GLN A 166 -26.63 -4.87 -3.41
CA GLN A 166 -28.06 -4.72 -3.72
C GLN A 166 -28.87 -4.38 -2.47
N GLU A 167 -28.59 -5.07 -1.36
CA GLU A 167 -29.20 -4.78 -0.06
C GLU A 167 -28.85 -3.35 0.40
N CYS A 168 -27.58 -2.94 0.25
CA CYS A 168 -27.08 -1.62 0.63
C CYS A 168 -27.74 -0.49 -0.17
N VAL A 169 -27.89 -0.65 -1.50
CA VAL A 169 -28.59 0.32 -2.36
C VAL A 169 -30.06 0.45 -1.92
N SER A 170 -30.73 -0.68 -1.65
CA SER A 170 -32.14 -0.67 -1.25
C SER A 170 -32.38 0.00 0.11
N ALA A 171 -31.41 -0.10 1.01
CA ALA A 171 -31.49 0.44 2.36
C ALA A 171 -31.12 1.94 2.46
N PHE A 172 -30.61 2.56 1.39
CA PHE A 172 -30.10 3.93 1.44
C PHE A 172 -31.15 4.96 1.88
N ASP A 173 -32.39 4.80 1.43
CA ASP A 173 -33.50 5.71 1.72
C ASP A 173 -34.16 5.45 3.09
N GLU A 174 -33.78 4.40 3.80
CA GLU A 174 -34.39 4.04 5.10
C GLU A 174 -33.95 4.97 6.24
N LYS A 175 -32.74 5.54 6.13
CA LYS A 175 -32.13 6.38 7.16
C LYS A 175 -31.43 7.60 6.54
N PRO A 176 -31.24 8.68 7.31
CA PRO A 176 -30.37 9.76 6.89
C PRO A 176 -28.95 9.25 6.58
N ARG A 177 -28.33 9.76 5.50
CA ARG A 177 -26.99 9.33 5.03
C ARG A 177 -25.94 9.25 6.14
N HIS A 178 -25.86 10.27 7.01
CA HIS A 178 -24.89 10.33 8.11
C HIS A 178 -25.08 9.24 9.19
N GLU A 179 -26.22 8.56 9.24
CA GLU A 179 -26.46 7.39 10.09
C GLU A 179 -26.29 6.09 9.30
N PHE A 180 -26.80 6.05 8.06
CA PHE A 180 -26.72 4.90 7.14
C PHE A 180 -25.30 4.36 6.94
N ILE A 181 -24.30 5.24 6.85
CA ILE A 181 -22.91 4.87 6.56
C ILE A 181 -22.29 3.93 7.62
N PHE A 182 -22.85 3.88 8.84
CA PHE A 182 -22.37 3.01 9.91
C PHE A 182 -22.95 1.60 9.84
N ASP A 183 -24.07 1.40 9.15
CA ASP A 183 -24.71 0.08 9.02
C ASP A 183 -23.97 -0.83 8.04
N TRP A 184 -23.18 -0.24 7.14
CA TRP A 184 -22.50 -0.94 6.04
C TRP A 184 -20.98 -0.78 6.12
N CYS A 185 -20.25 -1.74 5.54
CA CYS A 185 -18.81 -1.65 5.43
C CYS A 185 -18.40 -0.48 4.51
N ALA A 186 -17.21 0.07 4.73
CA ALA A 186 -16.76 1.31 4.09
C ALA A 186 -16.83 1.26 2.56
N MET A 187 -16.45 0.13 1.96
CA MET A 187 -16.50 -0.09 0.51
C MET A 187 -17.92 -0.01 -0.04
N LEU A 188 -18.90 -0.67 0.59
CA LEU A 188 -20.29 -0.66 0.13
C LEU A 188 -20.92 0.72 0.34
N ALA A 189 -20.73 1.32 1.51
CA ALA A 189 -21.24 2.65 1.81
C ALA A 189 -20.70 3.70 0.82
N ALA A 190 -19.39 3.68 0.52
CA ALA A 190 -18.78 4.60 -0.42
C ALA A 190 -19.27 4.41 -1.85
N THR A 191 -19.43 3.16 -2.33
CA THR A 191 -19.94 2.91 -3.68
C THR A 191 -21.40 3.31 -3.82
N VAL A 192 -22.26 3.03 -2.82
CA VAL A 192 -23.67 3.48 -2.85
C VAL A 192 -23.77 5.00 -2.83
N CYS A 193 -22.94 5.69 -2.04
CA CYS A 193 -22.88 7.16 -2.07
C CYS A 193 -22.52 7.70 -3.47
N LYS A 194 -21.63 7.02 -4.21
CA LYS A 194 -21.27 7.39 -5.59
C LYS A 194 -22.41 7.14 -6.58
N ILE A 195 -23.19 6.08 -6.39
CA ILE A 195 -24.40 5.80 -7.19
C ILE A 195 -25.41 6.92 -6.99
N VAL A 196 -25.78 7.19 -5.74
CA VAL A 196 -26.75 8.24 -5.39
C VAL A 196 -26.28 9.61 -5.87
N TYR A 197 -25.00 9.94 -5.72
CA TYR A 197 -24.43 11.17 -6.28
C TYR A 197 -24.64 11.28 -7.79
N THR A 198 -24.39 10.18 -8.53
CA THR A 198 -24.58 10.15 -9.99
C THR A 198 -26.05 10.37 -10.36
N GLU A 199 -26.97 9.73 -9.62
CA GLU A 199 -28.41 9.86 -9.80
C GLU A 199 -28.91 11.27 -9.48
N ASP A 200 -28.52 11.85 -8.35
CA ASP A 200 -28.92 13.19 -7.92
C ASP A 200 -28.46 14.29 -8.90
N VAL A 201 -27.25 14.17 -9.45
CA VAL A 201 -26.75 15.10 -10.47
C VAL A 201 -27.54 14.97 -11.77
N ASN A 202 -27.81 13.74 -12.22
CA ASN A 202 -28.63 13.52 -13.42
C ASN A 202 -30.06 14.02 -13.23
N TRP A 203 -30.66 13.76 -12.06
CA TRP A 203 -31.98 14.29 -11.70
C TRP A 203 -31.98 15.82 -11.66
N SER A 204 -30.90 16.45 -11.18
CA SER A 204 -30.75 17.91 -11.22
C SER A 204 -30.72 18.45 -12.65
N PHE A 205 -30.12 17.73 -13.61
CA PHE A 205 -30.19 18.08 -15.03
C PHE A 205 -31.60 17.91 -15.62
N GLU A 206 -32.33 16.85 -15.25
CA GLU A 206 -33.73 16.67 -15.66
C GLU A 206 -34.61 17.82 -15.15
N GLN A 207 -34.43 18.24 -13.89
CA GLN A 207 -35.13 19.38 -13.31
C GLN A 207 -34.78 20.71 -14.01
N LEU A 208 -33.53 20.87 -14.48
CA LEU A 208 -33.14 22.02 -15.30
C LEU A 208 -33.88 22.04 -16.64
N GLU A 209 -34.02 20.88 -17.30
CA GLU A 209 -34.80 20.74 -18.55
C GLU A 209 -36.29 21.02 -18.34
N GLU A 210 -36.83 20.68 -17.17
CA GLU A 210 -38.21 21.01 -16.74
C GLU A 210 -38.40 22.50 -16.37
N GLY A 211 -37.33 23.29 -16.33
CA GLY A 211 -37.36 24.74 -16.11
C GLY A 211 -36.96 25.21 -14.69
N ASN A 212 -36.46 24.33 -13.83
CA ASN A 212 -35.93 24.71 -12.52
C ASN A 212 -34.46 25.13 -12.60
N GLU A 213 -34.21 26.40 -12.92
CA GLU A 213 -32.86 26.98 -13.08
C GLU A 213 -31.96 26.88 -11.83
N ASN A 214 -32.51 26.57 -10.65
CA ASN A 214 -31.76 26.47 -9.39
C ASN A 214 -31.47 25.03 -8.95
N ALA A 215 -31.86 24.01 -9.71
CA ALA A 215 -31.76 22.61 -9.29
C ALA A 215 -30.33 22.22 -8.81
N LEU A 216 -29.29 22.52 -9.62
CA LEU A 216 -27.90 22.25 -9.24
C LEU A 216 -27.43 23.05 -8.02
N ARG A 217 -27.92 24.29 -7.84
CA ARG A 217 -27.58 25.12 -6.67
C ARG A 217 -28.23 24.58 -5.40
N ASP A 218 -29.44 24.09 -5.50
CA ASP A 218 -30.15 23.50 -4.36
C ASP A 218 -29.56 22.14 -4.00
N PHE A 219 -29.10 21.35 -4.97
CA PHE A 219 -28.31 20.15 -4.70
C PHE A 219 -26.98 20.48 -4.01
N ASN A 220 -26.27 21.51 -4.47
CA ASN A 220 -25.02 21.95 -3.84
C ASN A 220 -25.20 22.32 -2.36
N LYS A 221 -26.30 23.01 -1.99
CA LYS A 221 -26.62 23.29 -0.58
C LYS A 221 -26.78 22.01 0.24
N LYS A 222 -27.48 20.99 -0.30
CA LYS A 222 -27.62 19.69 0.38
C LYS A 222 -26.27 19.01 0.60
N GLN A 223 -25.34 19.09 -0.37
CA GLN A 223 -23.99 18.55 -0.21
C GLN A 223 -23.23 19.25 0.93
N ILE A 224 -23.32 20.58 1.02
CA ILE A 224 -22.69 21.36 2.10
C ILE A 224 -23.26 20.95 3.47
N ASP A 225 -24.58 20.76 3.58
CA ASP A 225 -25.22 20.33 4.83
C ASP A 225 -24.72 18.94 5.27
N ILE A 226 -24.52 18.01 4.34
CA ILE A 226 -23.96 16.68 4.64
C ILE A 226 -22.51 16.79 5.11
N LEU A 227 -21.68 17.60 4.43
CA LEU A 227 -20.28 17.81 4.81
C LEU A 227 -20.14 18.41 6.22
N ASN A 228 -21.02 19.36 6.58
CA ASN A 228 -21.05 19.93 7.93
C ASN A 228 -21.38 18.87 8.99
N LYS A 229 -22.34 17.97 8.70
CA LYS A 229 -22.66 16.84 9.59
C LYS A 229 -21.48 15.88 9.76
N TYR A 230 -20.72 15.60 8.69
CA TYR A 230 -19.51 14.78 8.80
C TYR A 230 -18.42 15.45 9.64
N ALA A 231 -18.24 16.78 9.49
CA ALA A 231 -17.30 17.52 10.31
C ALA A 231 -17.66 17.46 11.81
N GLU A 232 -18.96 17.59 12.14
CA GLU A 232 -19.46 17.41 13.51
C GLU A 232 -19.18 16.00 14.05
N LEU A 233 -19.44 14.95 13.26
CA LEU A 233 -19.18 13.56 13.64
C LEU A 233 -17.69 13.30 13.89
N ILE A 234 -16.80 13.86 13.05
CA ILE A 234 -15.35 13.71 13.22
C ILE A 234 -14.86 14.34 14.53
N LEU A 235 -15.44 15.43 14.99
CA LEU A 235 -15.07 16.01 16.29
C LEU A 235 -15.59 15.19 17.49
N GLY A 236 -16.56 14.30 17.25
CA GLY A 236 -17.10 13.39 18.26
C GLY A 236 -16.25 12.14 18.52
N GLU A 237 -16.77 11.31 19.43
CA GLU A 237 -16.20 10.00 19.75
C GLU A 237 -16.59 8.97 18.67
N LEU A 238 -15.59 8.44 17.98
CA LEU A 238 -15.72 7.44 16.93
C LEU A 238 -14.63 6.39 17.06
N SER A 239 -14.94 5.17 16.64
CA SER A 239 -13.91 4.13 16.45
C SER A 239 -12.91 4.58 15.38
N GLY A 240 -11.69 4.03 15.41
CA GLY A 240 -10.67 4.35 14.40
C GLY A 240 -11.14 4.04 12.97
N ASN A 241 -11.89 2.95 12.80
CA ASN A 241 -12.44 2.54 11.51
C ASN A 241 -13.56 3.47 11.04
N ASP A 242 -14.52 3.80 11.91
CA ASP A 242 -15.61 4.70 11.56
C ASP A 242 -15.09 6.09 11.20
N ARG A 243 -14.09 6.57 11.94
CA ARG A 243 -13.41 7.83 11.62
C ARG A 243 -12.76 7.79 10.23
N LYS A 244 -12.00 6.73 9.93
CA LYS A 244 -11.37 6.56 8.61
C LYS A 244 -12.43 6.47 7.49
N LYS A 245 -13.56 5.83 7.76
CA LYS A 245 -14.70 5.74 6.84
C LYS A 245 -15.29 7.13 6.54
N ILE A 246 -15.55 7.95 7.56
CA ILE A 246 -16.06 9.31 7.38
C ILE A 246 -15.05 10.18 6.63
N ILE A 247 -13.77 10.14 7.00
CA ILE A 247 -12.71 10.88 6.29
C ILE A 247 -12.69 10.53 4.80
N THR A 248 -12.84 9.23 4.48
CA THR A 248 -12.90 8.74 3.11
C THR A 248 -14.10 9.30 2.35
N LEU A 249 -15.31 9.21 2.93
CA LEU A 249 -16.53 9.74 2.32
C LEU A 249 -16.50 11.26 2.17
N MET A 250 -15.97 11.97 3.18
CA MET A 250 -15.82 13.42 3.18
C MET A 250 -14.87 13.87 2.07
N THR A 251 -13.75 13.16 1.87
CA THR A 251 -12.79 13.45 0.79
C THR A 251 -13.45 13.30 -0.59
N LEU A 252 -14.24 12.24 -0.79
CA LEU A 252 -15.01 12.03 -2.02
C LEU A 252 -16.10 13.09 -2.22
N ASP A 253 -16.82 13.44 -1.16
CA ASP A 253 -17.93 14.40 -1.21
C ASP A 253 -17.46 15.84 -1.45
N VAL A 254 -16.28 16.22 -0.97
CA VAL A 254 -15.68 17.53 -1.27
C VAL A 254 -15.40 17.64 -2.76
N HIS A 255 -14.78 16.62 -3.38
CA HIS A 255 -14.60 16.58 -4.84
C HIS A 255 -15.95 16.64 -5.57
N ALA A 256 -16.91 15.81 -5.15
CA ALA A 256 -18.26 15.78 -5.74
C ALA A 256 -18.97 17.13 -5.67
N ARG A 257 -18.81 17.87 -4.57
CA ARG A 257 -19.30 19.24 -4.39
C ARG A 257 -18.63 20.20 -5.36
N ASP A 258 -17.30 20.15 -5.46
CA ASP A 258 -16.53 21.06 -6.31
C ASP A 258 -16.84 20.87 -7.79
N VAL A 259 -17.10 19.62 -8.22
CA VAL A 259 -17.63 19.32 -9.56
C VAL A 259 -18.98 20.00 -9.79
N VAL A 260 -19.91 19.91 -8.84
CA VAL A 260 -21.24 20.55 -8.95
C VAL A 260 -21.13 22.07 -8.99
N ILE A 261 -20.25 22.67 -8.17
CA ILE A 261 -19.94 24.11 -8.24
C ILE A 261 -19.44 24.47 -9.64
N GLY A 262 -18.51 23.69 -10.19
CA GLY A 262 -18.01 23.88 -11.55
C GLY A 262 -19.11 23.78 -12.63
N LEU A 263 -20.09 22.88 -12.46
CA LEU A 263 -21.24 22.78 -13.37
C LEU A 263 -22.16 24.01 -13.28
N VAL A 264 -22.38 24.55 -12.07
CA VAL A 264 -23.15 25.78 -11.85
C VAL A 264 -22.44 26.99 -12.47
N ASP A 265 -21.14 27.13 -12.23
CA ASP A 265 -20.34 28.27 -12.70
C ASP A 265 -20.20 28.27 -14.23
N SER A 266 -20.07 27.09 -14.84
CA SER A 266 -20.05 26.92 -16.28
C SER A 266 -21.42 26.97 -16.94
N LYS A 267 -22.51 27.09 -16.15
CA LYS A 267 -23.91 27.08 -16.62
C LYS A 267 -24.20 25.85 -17.48
N ALA A 268 -23.83 24.67 -16.99
CA ALA A 268 -24.10 23.42 -17.66
C ALA A 268 -25.62 23.20 -17.81
N GLU A 269 -26.10 23.12 -19.06
CA GLU A 269 -27.52 22.91 -19.36
C GLU A 269 -27.89 21.43 -19.49
N THR A 270 -26.93 20.56 -19.84
CA THR A 270 -27.19 19.13 -20.08
C THR A 270 -26.15 18.23 -19.42
N ASN A 271 -26.57 17.00 -19.12
CA ASN A 271 -25.69 15.93 -18.63
C ASN A 271 -24.65 15.46 -19.67
N GLN A 272 -24.76 15.90 -20.93
CA GLN A 272 -23.79 15.63 -22.00
C GLN A 272 -22.62 16.63 -22.02
N THR A 273 -22.56 17.55 -21.06
CA THR A 273 -21.42 18.45 -20.91
C THR A 273 -20.16 17.66 -20.59
N PHE A 274 -19.04 18.02 -21.23
CA PHE A 274 -17.76 17.31 -21.02
C PHE A 274 -17.35 17.33 -19.54
N ALA A 275 -17.61 18.43 -18.83
CA ALA A 275 -17.34 18.55 -17.41
C ALA A 275 -17.97 17.40 -16.61
N TRP A 276 -19.22 17.02 -16.89
CA TRP A 276 -19.88 15.89 -16.24
C TRP A 276 -19.48 14.53 -16.84
N MET A 277 -19.38 14.42 -18.18
CA MET A 277 -18.99 13.17 -18.83
C MET A 277 -17.59 12.68 -18.45
N SER A 278 -16.70 13.62 -18.09
CA SER A 278 -15.32 13.36 -17.69
C SER A 278 -15.19 12.74 -16.29
N GLN A 279 -16.27 12.72 -15.51
CA GLN A 279 -16.30 12.17 -14.15
C GLN A 279 -16.62 10.67 -14.16
N LEU A 280 -16.13 9.97 -13.14
CA LEU A 280 -16.43 8.56 -12.92
C LEU A 280 -17.83 8.42 -12.33
N LYS A 281 -18.74 7.81 -13.09
CA LYS A 281 -20.17 7.68 -12.75
C LYS A 281 -20.52 6.24 -12.46
N PHE A 282 -21.39 6.03 -11.48
CA PHE A 282 -21.78 4.72 -10.99
C PHE A 282 -23.29 4.57 -11.10
N HIS A 283 -23.74 3.44 -11.64
CA HIS A 283 -25.14 3.15 -11.87
C HIS A 283 -25.43 1.71 -11.45
N MET A 284 -26.55 1.46 -10.77
CA MET A 284 -27.01 0.09 -10.59
C MET A 284 -27.63 -0.41 -11.91
N ASP A 285 -27.10 -1.48 -12.49
CA ASP A 285 -27.67 -2.07 -13.71
C ASP A 285 -28.63 -3.21 -13.36
N ASP A 286 -29.93 -2.95 -13.50
CA ASP A 286 -31.02 -3.92 -13.24
C ASP A 286 -30.90 -5.22 -14.04
N LYS A 287 -30.24 -5.20 -15.21
CA LYS A 287 -30.12 -6.40 -16.05
C LYS A 287 -29.10 -7.38 -15.51
N THR A 288 -27.98 -6.87 -15.02
CA THR A 288 -26.87 -7.66 -14.50
C THR A 288 -26.87 -7.75 -12.98
N ASN A 289 -27.71 -6.95 -12.32
CA ASN A 289 -27.72 -6.66 -10.89
C ASN A 289 -26.33 -6.33 -10.35
N THR A 290 -25.55 -5.58 -11.14
CA THR A 290 -24.18 -5.17 -10.86
C THR A 290 -24.04 -3.66 -11.02
N VAL A 291 -23.14 -3.05 -10.25
CA VAL A 291 -22.77 -1.64 -10.45
C VAL A 291 -22.01 -1.49 -11.78
N ARG A 292 -22.62 -0.77 -12.71
CA ARG A 292 -22.00 -0.32 -13.96
C ARG A 292 -21.27 1.00 -13.71
N ILE A 293 -20.05 1.09 -14.23
CA ILE A 293 -19.20 2.27 -14.12
C ILE A 293 -18.97 2.84 -15.50
N GLU A 294 -19.07 4.15 -15.62
CA GLU A 294 -18.82 4.86 -16.87
C GLU A 294 -17.97 6.12 -16.66
N ILE A 295 -17.10 6.38 -17.62
CA ILE A 295 -16.30 7.61 -17.70
C ILE A 295 -16.00 7.86 -19.17
N CYS A 296 -16.39 9.01 -19.68
CA CYS A 296 -16.39 9.29 -21.12
C CYS A 296 -17.07 8.14 -21.92
N ASP A 297 -16.35 7.50 -22.83
CA ASP A 297 -16.77 6.37 -23.67
C ASP A 297 -16.34 4.99 -23.13
N TYR A 298 -15.68 4.96 -21.97
CA TYR A 298 -15.32 3.71 -21.30
C TYR A 298 -16.43 3.26 -20.35
N ILE A 299 -16.85 2.00 -20.51
CA ILE A 299 -17.85 1.35 -19.67
C ILE A 299 -17.24 0.04 -19.16
N THR A 300 -17.38 -0.19 -17.86
CA THR A 300 -17.00 -1.43 -17.19
C THR A 300 -17.99 -1.76 -16.07
N TYR A 301 -17.81 -2.91 -15.43
CA TYR A 301 -18.57 -3.30 -14.25
C TYR A 301 -17.64 -3.33 -13.04
N PHE A 302 -18.20 -3.01 -11.87
CA PHE A 302 -17.46 -3.04 -10.62
C PHE A 302 -17.00 -4.48 -10.30
N GLY A 303 -15.72 -4.64 -9.98
CA GLY A 303 -15.07 -5.95 -9.85
C GLY A 303 -15.32 -6.69 -8.54
N TYR A 304 -15.87 -6.01 -7.52
CA TYR A 304 -16.18 -6.58 -6.19
C TYR A 304 -14.99 -7.23 -5.46
N GLU A 305 -13.74 -6.87 -5.76
CA GLU A 305 -12.64 -7.20 -4.88
C GLU A 305 -12.80 -6.46 -3.54
N TYR A 306 -12.64 -7.17 -2.42
CA TYR A 306 -12.75 -6.54 -1.11
C TYR A 306 -11.52 -5.69 -0.79
N ILE A 307 -11.70 -4.37 -0.93
CA ILE A 307 -10.66 -3.36 -0.70
C ILE A 307 -10.60 -2.92 0.77
N GLY A 308 -11.67 -3.17 1.53
CA GLY A 308 -11.82 -2.73 2.93
C GLY A 308 -11.80 -1.20 3.10
N ASN A 309 -11.50 -0.75 4.31
CA ASN A 309 -11.51 0.68 4.67
C ASN A 309 -10.11 1.28 4.49
N CYS A 310 -9.59 1.31 3.27
CA CYS A 310 -8.21 1.69 3.00
C CYS A 310 -7.96 3.21 2.89
N GLY A 311 -8.99 4.06 2.95
CA GLY A 311 -8.89 5.48 2.62
C GLY A 311 -9.10 5.75 1.12
N CYS A 312 -9.06 7.02 0.73
CA CYS A 312 -9.12 7.45 -0.67
C CYS A 312 -8.10 8.55 -0.91
N LEU A 313 -7.53 8.59 -2.12
CA LEU A 313 -6.68 9.67 -2.57
C LEU A 313 -7.51 10.95 -2.76
N VAL A 314 -6.96 12.11 -2.39
CA VAL A 314 -7.61 13.39 -2.70
C VAL A 314 -7.66 13.57 -4.22
N VAL A 315 -8.88 13.65 -4.75
CA VAL A 315 -9.12 13.83 -6.18
C VAL A 315 -8.89 15.30 -6.53
N THR A 316 -8.08 15.53 -7.57
CA THR A 316 -7.72 16.84 -8.11
C THR A 316 -7.95 16.84 -9.63
N PRO A 317 -7.96 18.02 -10.28
CA PRO A 317 -8.03 18.08 -11.75
C PRO A 317 -6.92 17.28 -12.47
N LEU A 318 -5.77 17.07 -11.82
CA LEU A 318 -4.68 16.25 -12.38
C LEU A 318 -5.01 14.76 -12.31
N THR A 319 -5.56 14.29 -11.18
CA THR A 319 -5.95 12.87 -11.02
C THR A 319 -7.14 12.53 -11.91
N ASP A 320 -8.12 13.43 -12.07
CA ASP A 320 -9.23 13.26 -13.01
C ASP A 320 -8.73 13.05 -14.45
N ARG A 321 -7.81 13.90 -14.90
CA ARG A 321 -7.17 13.73 -16.23
C ARG A 321 -6.42 12.41 -16.33
N CYS A 322 -5.80 11.97 -15.25
CA CYS A 322 -5.16 10.66 -15.20
C CYS A 322 -6.21 9.56 -15.35
N TYR A 323 -7.33 9.59 -14.62
CA TYR A 323 -8.42 8.61 -14.70
C TYR A 323 -8.94 8.50 -16.12
N ILE A 324 -9.27 9.62 -16.75
CA ILE A 324 -9.72 9.66 -18.16
C ILE A 324 -8.67 9.03 -19.08
N THR A 325 -7.39 9.34 -18.89
CA THR A 325 -6.31 8.83 -19.75
C THR A 325 -6.12 7.32 -19.58
N LEU A 326 -6.15 6.83 -18.35
CA LEU A 326 -5.97 5.42 -18.02
C LEU A 326 -7.16 4.58 -18.50
N THR A 327 -8.39 5.04 -18.29
CA THR A 327 -9.60 4.34 -18.76
C THR A 327 -9.71 4.37 -20.28
N GLN A 328 -9.28 5.46 -20.93
CA GLN A 328 -9.15 5.48 -22.40
C GLN A 328 -8.09 4.51 -22.91
N ALA A 329 -6.98 4.34 -22.18
CA ALA A 329 -5.97 3.35 -22.54
C ALA A 329 -6.56 1.94 -22.51
N MET A 330 -7.29 1.60 -21.44
CA MET A 330 -7.99 0.33 -21.31
C MET A 330 -9.02 0.11 -22.42
N ARG A 331 -9.80 1.15 -22.76
CA ARG A 331 -10.76 1.11 -23.88
C ARG A 331 -10.08 0.71 -25.20
N LEU A 332 -8.85 1.18 -25.40
CA LEU A 332 -8.04 0.90 -26.59
C LEU A 332 -7.20 -0.39 -26.48
N VAL A 333 -7.33 -1.13 -25.37
CA VAL A 333 -6.50 -2.31 -25.06
C VAL A 333 -5.01 -1.95 -25.10
N LEU A 334 -4.67 -0.85 -24.46
CA LEU A 334 -3.33 -0.35 -24.22
C LEU A 334 -3.07 -0.27 -22.71
N GLY A 335 -1.80 -0.28 -22.32
CA GLY A 335 -1.41 0.05 -20.95
C GLY A 335 -1.42 1.56 -20.70
N GLY A 336 -1.36 1.97 -19.44
CA GLY A 336 -1.17 3.38 -19.06
C GLY A 336 0.27 3.67 -18.62
N ALA A 337 0.80 4.83 -19.00
CA ALA A 337 2.15 5.26 -18.59
C ALA A 337 2.15 6.65 -17.92
N PRO A 338 1.70 6.79 -16.66
CA PRO A 338 1.92 8.00 -15.87
C PRO A 338 3.42 8.27 -15.66
N ALA A 339 3.88 9.44 -16.07
CA ALA A 339 5.27 9.85 -16.00
C ALA A 339 5.39 11.26 -15.41
N GLY A 340 6.35 11.47 -14.51
CA GLY A 340 6.56 12.76 -13.85
C GLY A 340 7.46 12.66 -12.63
N PRO A 341 7.82 13.79 -11.99
CA PRO A 341 8.69 13.82 -10.82
C PRO A 341 8.23 12.90 -9.67
N ALA A 342 9.13 12.55 -8.75
CA ALA A 342 8.77 11.80 -7.55
C ALA A 342 7.73 12.58 -6.71
N GLY A 343 6.83 11.87 -6.03
CA GLY A 343 5.82 12.50 -5.17
C GLY A 343 4.63 13.14 -5.90
N THR A 344 4.49 12.98 -7.21
CA THR A 344 3.33 13.49 -7.98
C THR A 344 2.12 12.55 -7.99
N GLY A 345 2.12 11.49 -7.18
CA GLY A 345 0.98 10.59 -7.01
C GLY A 345 0.74 9.59 -8.15
N LYS A 346 1.74 9.31 -9.00
CA LYS A 346 1.62 8.37 -10.15
C LYS A 346 1.02 7.00 -9.77
N THR A 347 1.71 6.29 -8.88
CA THR A 347 1.33 4.94 -8.42
C THR A 347 0.01 4.97 -7.64
N GLU A 348 -0.13 5.94 -6.74
CA GLU A 348 -1.35 6.11 -5.93
C GLU A 348 -2.59 6.42 -6.78
N THR A 349 -2.45 7.18 -7.86
CA THR A 349 -3.58 7.46 -8.77
C THR A 349 -4.00 6.20 -9.53
N THR A 350 -3.07 5.36 -9.97
CA THR A 350 -3.40 4.05 -10.59
C THR A 350 -4.06 3.12 -9.59
N LYS A 351 -3.57 3.09 -8.34
CA LYS A 351 -4.14 2.27 -7.26
C LYS A 351 -5.54 2.72 -6.88
N ASP A 352 -5.76 4.03 -6.71
CA ASP A 352 -7.06 4.60 -6.36
C ASP A 352 -8.09 4.36 -7.49
N LEU A 353 -7.68 4.46 -8.77
CA LEU A 353 -8.54 4.08 -9.89
C LEU A 353 -8.95 2.60 -9.83
N GLY A 354 -7.99 1.68 -9.64
CA GLY A 354 -8.30 0.26 -9.54
C GLY A 354 -9.26 -0.06 -8.39
N ARG A 355 -9.04 0.57 -7.22
CA ARG A 355 -9.96 0.50 -6.08
C ARG A 355 -11.34 1.06 -6.40
N ALA A 356 -11.42 2.20 -7.09
CA ALA A 356 -12.69 2.77 -7.52
C ALA A 356 -13.47 1.85 -8.46
N LEU A 357 -12.77 1.01 -9.25
CA LEU A 357 -13.36 -0.01 -10.10
C LEU A 357 -13.61 -1.36 -9.40
N GLY A 358 -13.19 -1.53 -8.13
CA GLY A 358 -13.32 -2.80 -7.42
C GLY A 358 -12.36 -3.88 -7.92
N VAL A 359 -11.19 -3.49 -8.47
CA VAL A 359 -10.20 -4.39 -9.06
C VAL A 359 -8.93 -4.41 -8.22
N MET A 360 -8.35 -5.60 -8.04
CA MET A 360 -7.07 -5.78 -7.34
C MET A 360 -5.91 -5.21 -8.16
N VAL A 361 -5.09 -4.34 -7.53
CA VAL A 361 -3.90 -3.74 -8.15
C VAL A 361 -2.64 -4.20 -7.43
N TYR A 362 -1.81 -4.97 -8.13
CA TYR A 362 -0.47 -5.35 -7.67
C TYR A 362 0.53 -4.27 -8.06
N VAL A 363 1.26 -3.72 -7.08
CA VAL A 363 2.33 -2.76 -7.32
C VAL A 363 3.67 -3.48 -7.23
N PHE A 364 4.45 -3.43 -8.31
CA PHE A 364 5.78 -4.03 -8.38
C PHE A 364 6.83 -2.95 -8.49
N ASN A 365 7.72 -2.85 -7.50
CA ASN A 365 8.87 -1.94 -7.59
C ASN A 365 9.94 -2.57 -8.51
N CYS A 366 10.18 -1.98 -9.68
CA CYS A 366 11.09 -2.51 -10.67
C CYS A 366 12.55 -2.23 -10.32
N SER A 367 13.41 -3.21 -10.62
CA SER A 367 14.86 -3.10 -10.45
C SER A 367 15.59 -3.62 -11.68
N ASP A 368 16.88 -3.35 -11.75
CA ASP A 368 17.81 -3.86 -12.77
C ASP A 368 17.99 -5.39 -12.71
N GLN A 369 17.57 -6.03 -11.61
CA GLN A 369 17.60 -7.48 -11.42
C GLN A 369 16.35 -8.20 -11.94
N MET A 370 15.33 -7.47 -12.42
CA MET A 370 14.12 -8.10 -12.98
C MET A 370 14.42 -8.72 -14.35
N ASP A 371 14.12 -10.01 -14.48
CA ASP A 371 14.25 -10.78 -15.73
C ASP A 371 12.90 -10.97 -16.45
N TYR A 372 12.96 -11.23 -17.76
CA TYR A 372 11.77 -11.46 -18.61
C TYR A 372 10.98 -12.69 -18.19
N LYS A 373 11.63 -13.70 -17.59
CA LYS A 373 10.95 -14.89 -17.07
C LYS A 373 10.07 -14.53 -15.87
N SER A 374 10.60 -13.75 -14.93
CA SER A 374 9.86 -13.27 -13.76
C SER A 374 8.69 -12.38 -14.19
N MET A 375 8.90 -11.48 -15.15
CA MET A 375 7.84 -10.67 -15.75
C MET A 375 6.76 -11.54 -16.42
N GLY A 376 7.17 -12.58 -17.15
CA GLY A 376 6.26 -13.56 -17.73
C GLY A 376 5.39 -14.27 -16.69
N GLN A 377 5.95 -14.64 -15.53
CA GLN A 377 5.17 -15.23 -14.43
C GLN A 377 4.17 -14.24 -13.83
N ILE A 378 4.59 -12.98 -13.65
CA ILE A 378 3.70 -11.91 -13.19
C ILE A 378 2.53 -11.73 -14.17
N PHE A 379 2.82 -11.64 -15.48
CA PHE A 379 1.78 -11.49 -16.49
C PHE A 379 0.83 -12.67 -16.58
N LYS A 380 1.31 -13.92 -16.41
CA LYS A 380 0.46 -15.12 -16.28
C LYS A 380 -0.50 -15.01 -15.10
N GLY A 381 0.00 -14.54 -13.95
CA GLY A 381 -0.83 -14.30 -12.77
C GLY A 381 -1.89 -13.24 -13.03
N LEU A 382 -1.48 -12.09 -13.56
CA LEU A 382 -2.36 -10.95 -13.81
C LEU A 382 -3.44 -11.29 -14.84
N SER A 383 -3.10 -11.94 -15.95
CA SER A 383 -4.04 -12.25 -17.04
C SER A 383 -5.11 -13.26 -16.62
N GLN A 384 -4.73 -14.25 -15.83
CA GLN A 384 -5.64 -15.29 -15.34
C GLN A 384 -6.44 -14.84 -14.11
N ALA A 385 -5.93 -13.89 -13.33
CA ALA A 385 -6.64 -13.31 -12.19
C ALA A 385 -7.53 -12.12 -12.57
N GLY A 386 -7.35 -11.53 -13.76
CA GLY A 386 -8.04 -10.29 -14.15
C GLY A 386 -7.63 -9.09 -13.30
N ALA A 387 -6.42 -9.13 -12.74
CA ALA A 387 -5.89 -8.09 -11.87
C ALA A 387 -5.07 -7.06 -12.67
N TRP A 388 -4.77 -5.94 -12.04
CA TRP A 388 -3.91 -4.91 -12.61
C TRP A 388 -2.49 -5.02 -12.07
N GLY A 389 -1.51 -4.83 -12.94
CA GLY A 389 -0.11 -4.66 -12.56
C GLY A 389 0.31 -3.20 -12.74
N CYS A 390 0.74 -2.55 -11.66
CA CYS A 390 1.39 -1.26 -11.68
C CYS A 390 2.90 -1.46 -11.44
N PHE A 391 3.69 -1.26 -12.48
CA PHE A 391 5.14 -1.45 -12.45
C PHE A 391 5.81 -0.11 -12.17
N ASP A 392 6.24 0.08 -10.93
CA ASP A 392 6.87 1.30 -10.46
C ASP A 392 8.35 1.36 -10.83
N GLU A 393 8.80 2.56 -11.20
CA GLU A 393 10.13 2.80 -11.76
C GLU A 393 10.51 1.83 -12.89
N PHE A 394 9.55 1.55 -13.78
CA PHE A 394 9.69 0.56 -14.86
C PHE A 394 10.93 0.77 -15.75
N ASN A 395 11.39 2.01 -15.85
CA ASN A 395 12.60 2.40 -16.57
C ASN A 395 13.92 2.09 -15.83
N ARG A 396 13.89 1.29 -14.77
CA ARG A 396 15.09 0.68 -14.14
C ARG A 396 15.43 -0.69 -14.72
N ILE A 397 14.50 -1.30 -15.45
CA ILE A 397 14.73 -2.59 -16.08
C ILE A 397 15.71 -2.41 -17.25
N ASN A 398 16.60 -3.39 -17.43
CA ASN A 398 17.55 -3.42 -18.54
C ASN A 398 16.81 -3.41 -19.89
N VAL A 399 17.34 -2.63 -20.84
CA VAL A 399 16.74 -2.44 -22.17
C VAL A 399 16.56 -3.75 -22.95
N GLU A 400 17.48 -4.70 -22.76
CA GLU A 400 17.41 -6.04 -23.37
C GLU A 400 16.18 -6.82 -22.87
N VAL A 401 15.91 -6.77 -21.56
CA VAL A 401 14.74 -7.40 -20.94
C VAL A 401 13.45 -6.70 -21.38
N LEU A 402 13.43 -5.37 -21.40
CA LEU A 402 12.29 -4.57 -21.84
C LEU A 402 11.84 -4.92 -23.26
N SER A 403 12.76 -5.29 -24.13
CA SER A 403 12.46 -5.69 -25.51
C SER A 403 11.66 -7.01 -25.57
N VAL A 404 11.98 -7.97 -24.71
CA VAL A 404 11.23 -9.24 -24.60
C VAL A 404 9.88 -9.02 -23.90
N VAL A 405 9.87 -8.19 -22.86
CA VAL A 405 8.63 -7.81 -22.14
C VAL A 405 7.63 -7.13 -23.06
N ALA A 406 8.09 -6.31 -24.02
CA ALA A 406 7.21 -5.73 -25.04
C ALA A 406 6.44 -6.81 -25.82
N GLN A 407 7.12 -7.90 -26.22
CA GLN A 407 6.50 -9.01 -26.94
C GLN A 407 5.49 -9.78 -26.08
N GLN A 408 5.78 -9.93 -24.78
CA GLN A 408 4.85 -10.52 -23.82
C GLN A 408 3.56 -9.70 -23.73
N ILE A 409 3.66 -8.39 -23.54
CA ILE A 409 2.50 -7.49 -23.46
C ILE A 409 1.71 -7.49 -24.77
N ILE A 410 2.39 -7.47 -25.93
CA ILE A 410 1.74 -7.53 -27.25
C ILE A 410 0.88 -8.79 -27.38
N THR A 411 1.41 -9.94 -26.99
CA THR A 411 0.70 -11.23 -27.07
C THR A 411 -0.63 -11.18 -26.31
N ILE A 412 -0.61 -10.62 -25.09
CA ILE A 412 -1.82 -10.47 -24.25
C ILE A 412 -2.79 -9.46 -24.84
N GLN A 413 -2.30 -8.29 -25.29
CA GLN A 413 -3.14 -7.26 -25.91
C GLN A 413 -3.82 -7.75 -27.19
N ILE A 414 -3.15 -8.56 -28.01
CA ILE A 414 -3.76 -9.18 -29.19
C ILE A 414 -4.90 -10.12 -28.78
N ALA A 415 -4.68 -10.98 -27.78
CA ALA A 415 -5.71 -11.87 -27.27
C ALA A 415 -6.93 -11.10 -26.72
N LEU A 416 -6.70 -10.02 -25.97
CA LEU A 416 -7.77 -9.13 -25.48
C LEU A 416 -8.55 -8.47 -26.62
N ARG A 417 -7.88 -7.97 -27.66
CA ARG A 417 -8.55 -7.38 -28.85
C ARG A 417 -9.39 -8.41 -29.60
N GLN A 418 -8.92 -9.66 -29.64
CA GLN A 418 -9.67 -10.79 -30.23
C GLN A 418 -10.81 -11.29 -29.33
N LYS A 419 -10.87 -10.86 -28.07
CA LYS A 419 -11.86 -11.27 -27.06
C LYS A 419 -11.89 -12.79 -26.86
N VAL A 420 -10.73 -13.43 -26.87
CA VAL A 420 -10.60 -14.86 -26.55
C VAL A 420 -10.57 -15.08 -25.04
N THR A 421 -11.09 -16.21 -24.57
CA THR A 421 -11.09 -16.58 -23.15
C THR A 421 -9.83 -17.34 -22.74
N GLU A 422 -9.11 -17.90 -23.71
CA GLU A 422 -7.84 -18.63 -23.52
C GLU A 422 -6.91 -18.31 -24.68
N PHE A 423 -5.60 -18.27 -24.41
CA PHE A 423 -4.58 -17.98 -25.41
C PHE A 423 -3.24 -18.62 -25.04
N GLU A 424 -2.37 -18.81 -26.03
CA GLU A 424 -1.01 -19.28 -25.80
C GLU A 424 -0.10 -18.14 -25.35
N PHE A 425 0.55 -18.31 -24.21
CA PHE A 425 1.50 -17.37 -23.63
C PHE A 425 2.71 -18.11 -23.07
N GLU A 426 3.92 -17.75 -23.54
CA GLU A 426 5.18 -18.38 -23.12
C GLU A 426 5.12 -19.93 -23.19
N GLY A 427 4.55 -20.45 -24.30
CA GLY A 427 4.45 -21.87 -24.60
C GLY A 427 3.36 -22.64 -23.82
N ARG A 428 2.43 -21.94 -23.15
CA ARG A 428 1.32 -22.56 -22.41
C ARG A 428 0.00 -21.88 -22.73
N VAL A 429 -1.07 -22.66 -22.84
CA VAL A 429 -2.43 -22.12 -22.95
C VAL A 429 -2.91 -21.73 -21.56
N ILE A 430 -3.25 -20.45 -21.38
CA ILE A 430 -3.73 -19.89 -20.12
C ILE A 430 -5.05 -19.15 -20.33
N LYS A 431 -5.81 -19.00 -19.24
CA LYS A 431 -7.04 -18.20 -19.23
C LYS A 431 -6.73 -16.70 -19.32
N LEU A 432 -7.68 -15.97 -19.89
CA LEU A 432 -7.64 -14.52 -20.00
C LEU A 432 -8.94 -13.92 -19.46
N ILE A 433 -8.81 -13.05 -18.47
CA ILE A 433 -9.90 -12.22 -17.95
C ILE A 433 -9.73 -10.81 -18.52
N ASP A 434 -10.82 -10.24 -19.02
CA ASP A 434 -10.85 -8.97 -19.75
C ASP A 434 -10.51 -7.74 -18.91
N THR A 435 -10.65 -7.84 -17.58
CA THR A 435 -10.26 -6.80 -16.61
C THR A 435 -8.75 -6.62 -16.46
N PHE A 436 -7.92 -7.47 -17.10
CA PHE A 436 -6.46 -7.33 -17.10
C PHE A 436 -6.00 -5.92 -17.49
N GLY A 437 -5.10 -5.35 -16.69
CA GLY A 437 -4.53 -4.03 -16.92
C GLY A 437 -3.03 -4.00 -16.61
N VAL A 438 -2.26 -3.29 -17.44
CA VAL A 438 -0.82 -3.06 -17.22
C VAL A 438 -0.55 -1.57 -17.22
N PHE A 439 0.04 -1.10 -16.15
CA PHE A 439 0.38 0.30 -15.93
C PHE A 439 1.85 0.39 -15.56
N ILE A 440 2.54 1.38 -16.11
CA ILE A 440 3.95 1.64 -15.81
C ILE A 440 4.08 3.05 -15.25
N THR A 441 4.88 3.24 -14.22
CA THR A 441 5.18 4.58 -13.71
C THR A 441 6.65 4.89 -13.92
N MET A 442 6.90 6.11 -14.36
CA MET A 442 8.25 6.56 -14.70
C MET A 442 8.54 7.88 -14.02
N ASN A 443 9.79 8.01 -13.61
CA ASN A 443 10.34 9.25 -13.10
C ASN A 443 11.44 9.71 -14.10
N PRO A 444 11.15 10.59 -15.07
CA PRO A 444 12.13 11.02 -16.06
C PRO A 444 13.30 11.79 -15.42
N GLY A 445 14.51 11.66 -15.98
CA GLY A 445 15.64 12.56 -15.68
C GLY A 445 16.48 12.26 -14.43
N TYR A 446 16.27 11.14 -13.72
CA TYR A 446 17.21 10.72 -12.66
C TYR A 446 18.28 9.77 -13.20
N ALA A 447 19.41 9.75 -12.50
CA ALA A 447 20.52 8.83 -12.78
C ALA A 447 20.07 7.36 -12.67
N GLY A 448 20.62 6.49 -13.52
CA GLY A 448 20.34 5.05 -13.51
C GLY A 448 19.05 4.64 -14.22
N ARG A 449 18.36 5.56 -14.91
CA ARG A 449 17.12 5.27 -15.63
C ARG A 449 17.32 5.21 -17.14
N THR A 450 16.73 4.21 -17.78
CA THR A 450 16.80 3.98 -19.23
C THR A 450 15.65 4.67 -19.95
N GLU A 451 15.84 5.01 -21.23
CA GLU A 451 14.70 5.36 -22.07
C GLU A 451 13.99 4.09 -22.52
N LEU A 452 12.65 4.12 -22.53
CA LEU A 452 11.88 3.00 -23.03
C LEU A 452 12.08 2.83 -24.55
N PRO A 453 12.22 1.59 -25.04
CA PRO A 453 12.19 1.30 -26.47
C PRO A 453 10.90 1.79 -27.15
N ASP A 454 10.97 2.24 -28.40
CA ASP A 454 9.81 2.82 -29.09
C ASP A 454 8.68 1.81 -29.36
N ASN A 455 9.03 0.54 -29.62
CA ASN A 455 8.06 -0.55 -29.72
C ASN A 455 7.28 -0.76 -28.42
N LEU A 456 7.93 -0.56 -27.28
CA LEU A 456 7.30 -0.65 -25.96
C LEU A 456 6.45 0.58 -25.67
N LYS A 457 6.95 1.80 -25.96
CA LYS A 457 6.17 3.05 -25.82
C LYS A 457 4.83 2.98 -26.55
N ALA A 458 4.79 2.36 -27.74
CA ALA A 458 3.57 2.20 -28.52
C ALA A 458 2.48 1.36 -27.84
N LEU A 459 2.83 0.53 -26.85
CA LEU A 459 1.88 -0.31 -26.10
C LEU A 459 1.18 0.45 -24.96
N PHE A 460 1.65 1.65 -24.66
CA PHE A 460 1.18 2.46 -23.54
C PHE A 460 0.69 3.83 -23.98
N ARG A 461 -0.34 4.33 -23.31
CA ARG A 461 -0.78 5.72 -23.42
C ARG A 461 -0.03 6.58 -22.38
N PRO A 462 0.79 7.56 -22.80
CA PRO A 462 1.53 8.40 -21.87
C PRO A 462 0.60 9.40 -21.16
N MET A 463 0.90 9.68 -19.90
CA MET A 463 0.25 10.72 -19.10
C MET A 463 1.31 11.49 -18.32
N ALA A 464 1.37 12.82 -18.44
CA ALA A 464 2.30 13.65 -17.68
C ALA A 464 1.71 14.06 -16.32
N MET A 465 2.25 13.52 -15.23
CA MET A 465 1.90 13.86 -13.84
C MET A 465 2.80 15.01 -13.35
N MET A 466 2.29 16.23 -13.42
CA MET A 466 2.97 17.44 -12.94
C MET A 466 2.85 17.59 -11.41
N VAL A 467 3.56 18.57 -10.85
CA VAL A 467 3.40 18.90 -9.42
C VAL A 467 1.93 19.29 -9.16
N PRO A 468 1.22 18.58 -8.26
CA PRO A 468 -0.17 18.87 -7.97
C PRO A 468 -0.31 20.17 -7.16
N ASP A 469 -1.54 20.67 -7.04
CA ASP A 469 -1.83 21.82 -6.18
C ASP A 469 -1.83 21.39 -4.70
N TYR A 470 -0.74 21.72 -4.00
CA TYR A 470 -0.56 21.34 -2.60
C TYR A 470 -1.55 22.05 -1.68
N ALA A 471 -1.99 23.26 -2.05
CA ALA A 471 -2.93 24.02 -1.22
C ALA A 471 -4.32 23.39 -1.26
N LEU A 472 -4.78 22.97 -2.44
CA LEU A 472 -6.05 22.26 -2.59
C LEU A 472 -6.05 20.94 -1.80
N ILE A 473 -4.98 20.14 -1.93
CA ILE A 473 -4.88 18.87 -1.22
C ILE A 473 -4.84 19.11 0.30
N ALA A 474 -4.04 20.08 0.75
CA ALA A 474 -3.93 20.40 2.17
C ALA A 474 -5.25 20.92 2.76
N GLU A 475 -6.02 21.71 2.00
CA GLU A 475 -7.34 22.20 2.41
C GLU A 475 -8.30 21.03 2.64
N ILE A 476 -8.41 20.13 1.68
CA ILE A 476 -9.32 18.98 1.75
C ILE A 476 -8.93 18.07 2.92
N MET A 477 -7.64 17.80 3.10
CA MET A 477 -7.18 16.97 4.21
C MET A 477 -7.39 17.64 5.57
N LEU A 478 -7.08 18.94 5.72
CA LEU A 478 -7.33 19.66 6.97
C LEU A 478 -8.82 19.72 7.31
N PHE A 479 -9.67 19.95 6.31
CA PHE A 479 -11.11 19.93 6.47
C PHE A 479 -11.57 18.55 6.97
N SER A 480 -11.07 17.46 6.38
CA SER A 480 -11.32 16.08 6.83
C SER A 480 -10.77 15.75 8.23
N GLU A 481 -9.82 16.55 8.74
CA GLU A 481 -9.31 16.44 10.11
C GLU A 481 -10.12 17.28 11.12
N GLY A 482 -11.17 17.99 10.67
CA GLY A 482 -12.06 18.79 11.50
C GLY A 482 -11.65 20.25 11.67
N PHE A 483 -10.81 20.79 10.77
CA PHE A 483 -10.45 22.21 10.76
C PHE A 483 -11.51 23.04 10.03
N GLY A 484 -12.01 24.08 10.70
CA GLY A 484 -12.97 25.03 10.12
C GLY A 484 -12.32 26.05 9.18
N ASP A 485 -11.15 26.58 9.53
CA ASP A 485 -10.39 27.54 8.70
C ASP A 485 -9.36 26.84 7.80
N SER A 486 -9.75 25.69 7.23
CA SER A 486 -8.86 24.81 6.45
C SER A 486 -8.20 25.51 5.26
N LEU A 487 -8.95 26.34 4.52
CA LEU A 487 -8.45 27.08 3.36
C LEU A 487 -7.29 28.03 3.70
N THR A 488 -7.46 28.83 4.76
CA THR A 488 -6.44 29.79 5.19
C THR A 488 -5.19 29.07 5.68
N LEU A 489 -5.37 28.03 6.52
CA LEU A 489 -4.27 27.25 7.09
C LEU A 489 -3.50 26.47 6.01
N ALA A 490 -4.20 25.88 5.03
CA ALA A 490 -3.58 25.20 3.88
C ALA A 490 -2.72 26.14 3.02
N ARG A 491 -3.21 27.37 2.78
CA ARG A 491 -2.45 28.40 2.07
C ARG A 491 -1.22 28.84 2.86
N LYS A 492 -1.35 29.03 4.18
CA LYS A 492 -0.21 29.36 5.05
C LYS A 492 0.84 28.25 5.07
N GLN A 493 0.42 26.99 5.18
CA GLN A 493 1.32 25.83 5.14
C GLN A 493 2.07 25.74 3.81
N THR A 494 1.35 25.84 2.69
CA THR A 494 1.97 25.79 1.35
C THR A 494 2.90 26.98 1.13
N ALA A 495 2.53 28.18 1.59
CA ALA A 495 3.37 29.36 1.55
C ALA A 495 4.64 29.19 2.40
N MET A 496 4.54 28.60 3.60
CA MET A 496 5.68 28.28 4.44
C MET A 496 6.66 27.39 3.67
N TYR A 497 6.21 26.29 3.08
CA TYR A 497 7.08 25.36 2.37
C TYR A 497 7.73 25.99 1.13
N ARG A 498 6.99 26.82 0.39
CA ARG A 498 7.55 27.59 -0.72
C ARG A 498 8.66 28.53 -0.24
N LEU A 499 8.38 29.36 0.78
CA LEU A 499 9.35 30.31 1.33
C LEU A 499 10.57 29.59 1.92
N ALA A 500 10.36 28.47 2.61
CA ALA A 500 11.44 27.65 3.15
C ALA A 500 12.34 27.10 2.02
N SER A 501 11.75 26.64 0.92
CA SER A 501 12.51 26.16 -0.25
C SER A 501 13.31 27.26 -0.97
N GLU A 502 12.85 28.52 -0.89
CA GLU A 502 13.47 29.67 -1.55
C GLU A 502 14.50 30.39 -0.67
N GLN A 503 14.33 30.37 0.67
CA GLN A 503 15.12 31.17 1.61
C GLN A 503 16.10 30.37 2.46
N LEU A 504 15.80 29.10 2.76
CA LEU A 504 16.72 28.26 3.54
C LEU A 504 17.89 27.80 2.67
N SER A 505 18.98 27.40 3.32
CA SER A 505 20.11 26.82 2.61
C SER A 505 19.71 25.54 1.85
N SER A 506 20.31 25.32 0.69
CA SER A 506 20.07 24.09 -0.08
C SER A 506 20.79 22.92 0.60
N GLN A 507 20.01 21.97 1.10
CA GLN A 507 20.50 20.76 1.76
C GLN A 507 19.86 19.52 1.14
N ASP A 508 20.63 18.45 0.95
CA ASP A 508 20.14 17.20 0.33
C ASP A 508 19.03 16.51 1.13
N HIS A 509 18.93 16.79 2.44
CA HIS A 509 17.96 16.20 3.36
C HIS A 509 16.74 17.08 3.61
N TYR A 510 16.64 18.25 2.98
CA TYR A 510 15.45 19.10 3.08
C TYR A 510 14.37 18.58 2.12
N ASP A 511 13.19 18.30 2.68
CA ASP A 511 12.01 17.86 1.94
C ASP A 511 10.86 18.83 2.19
N PHE A 512 10.42 19.46 1.10
CA PHE A 512 9.30 20.40 1.06
C PHE A 512 8.17 19.91 0.14
N GLY A 513 8.19 18.61 -0.23
CA GLY A 513 7.17 17.99 -1.09
C GLY A 513 5.92 17.54 -0.34
N MET A 514 5.03 16.84 -1.06
CA MET A 514 3.75 16.36 -0.52
C MET A 514 3.87 15.47 0.72
N ARG A 515 4.93 14.66 0.84
CA ARG A 515 5.14 13.82 2.03
C ARG A 515 5.31 14.66 3.28
N ALA A 516 6.02 15.79 3.19
CA ALA A 516 6.17 16.72 4.32
C ALA A 516 4.83 17.38 4.67
N VAL A 517 4.07 17.81 3.65
CA VAL A 517 2.72 18.39 3.81
C VAL A 517 1.79 17.42 4.56
N ASN A 518 1.70 16.17 4.12
CA ASN A 518 0.84 15.15 4.74
C ASN A 518 1.18 14.91 6.22
N THR A 519 2.47 14.84 6.56
CA THR A 519 2.89 14.62 7.95
C THR A 519 2.47 15.74 8.88
N VAL A 520 2.60 17.00 8.44
CA VAL A 520 2.14 18.13 9.23
C VAL A 520 0.62 18.08 9.42
N ILE A 521 -0.15 17.73 8.38
CA ILE A 521 -1.61 17.66 8.46
C ILE A 521 -2.05 16.54 9.42
N SER A 522 -1.45 15.35 9.33
CA SER A 522 -1.73 14.27 10.27
C SER A 522 -1.37 14.64 11.72
N ALA A 523 -0.26 15.35 11.93
CA ALA A 523 0.11 15.86 13.24
C ALA A 523 -0.89 16.93 13.75
N ALA A 524 -1.32 17.84 12.88
CA ALA A 524 -2.30 18.87 13.20
C ALA A 524 -3.67 18.26 13.56
N GLY A 525 -4.13 17.27 12.81
CA GLY A 525 -5.36 16.53 13.11
C GLY A 525 -5.31 15.78 14.44
N ASN A 526 -4.17 15.15 14.76
CA ASN A 526 -3.95 14.53 16.07
C ASN A 526 -4.03 15.55 17.21
N ASN A 527 -3.46 16.75 17.00
CA ASN A 527 -3.51 17.82 17.98
C ASN A 527 -4.94 18.39 18.14
N LYS A 528 -5.67 18.59 17.03
CA LYS A 528 -7.08 19.03 17.03
C LYS A 528 -7.99 18.07 17.79
N ARG A 529 -7.77 16.76 17.66
CA ARG A 529 -8.51 15.75 18.46
C ARG A 529 -8.22 15.83 19.95
N LYS A 530 -6.96 16.03 20.33
CA LYS A 530 -6.57 16.16 21.75
C LYS A 530 -7.11 17.46 22.37
N GLN A 531 -7.27 18.50 21.56
CA GLN A 531 -7.69 19.83 21.99
C GLN A 531 -8.70 20.42 20.98
N PRO A 532 -9.98 19.98 21.00
CA PRO A 532 -10.97 20.38 19.99
C PRO A 532 -11.25 21.88 19.94
N ASP A 533 -11.27 22.51 21.12
CA ASP A 533 -11.59 23.93 21.31
C ASP A 533 -10.38 24.86 21.21
N ALA A 534 -9.18 24.31 21.01
CA ALA A 534 -7.99 25.14 20.86
C ALA A 534 -7.99 25.88 19.52
N ASP A 535 -7.34 27.05 19.49
CA ASP A 535 -7.16 27.83 18.28
C ASP A 535 -6.44 26.99 17.21
N GLU A 536 -7.10 26.83 16.07
CA GLU A 536 -6.61 26.04 14.94
C GLU A 536 -5.26 26.53 14.42
N ALA A 537 -5.01 27.83 14.50
CA ALA A 537 -3.73 28.42 14.13
C ALA A 537 -2.61 27.97 15.08
N ILE A 538 -2.87 27.85 16.39
CA ILE A 538 -1.90 27.35 17.38
C ILE A 538 -1.59 25.87 17.11
N LEU A 539 -2.62 25.06 16.86
CA LEU A 539 -2.47 23.63 16.59
C LEU A 539 -1.66 23.38 15.31
N MET A 540 -1.96 24.16 14.26
CA MET A 540 -1.25 24.09 12.99
C MET A 540 0.20 24.56 13.13
N LEU A 541 0.42 25.66 13.86
CA LEU A 541 1.74 26.19 14.15
C LEU A 541 2.61 25.17 14.90
N ARG A 542 2.04 24.48 15.90
CA ARG A 542 2.72 23.41 16.64
C ARG A 542 3.15 22.29 15.69
N ALA A 543 2.21 21.78 14.89
CA ALA A 543 2.49 20.71 13.93
C ALA A 543 3.58 21.09 12.92
N LEU A 544 3.58 22.34 12.43
CA LEU A 544 4.59 22.87 11.52
C LEU A 544 5.98 22.94 12.17
N LYS A 545 6.08 23.39 13.42
CA LYS A 545 7.37 23.44 14.13
C LYS A 545 7.89 22.04 14.43
N ASP A 546 7.08 21.19 15.06
CA ASP A 546 7.51 19.87 15.53
C ASP A 546 7.96 18.97 14.36
N SER A 547 7.30 19.07 13.21
CA SER A 547 7.62 18.25 12.03
C SER A 547 8.85 18.71 11.23
N ASN A 548 9.27 19.97 11.37
CA ASN A 548 10.30 20.57 10.51
C ASN A 548 11.56 21.01 11.27
N LEU A 549 11.45 21.50 12.51
CA LEU A 549 12.60 21.90 13.33
C LEU A 549 13.67 20.81 13.49
N PRO A 550 13.33 19.51 13.65
CA PRO A 550 14.36 18.47 13.79
C PRO A 550 15.28 18.34 12.57
N LYS A 551 14.84 18.81 11.39
CA LYS A 551 15.51 18.66 10.10
C LYS A 551 16.47 19.81 9.78
N PHE A 552 16.20 21.01 10.30
CA PHE A 552 16.91 22.22 9.88
C PHE A 552 18.25 22.40 10.59
N LEU A 553 19.19 23.02 9.88
CA LEU A 553 20.45 23.51 10.43
C LEU A 553 20.21 24.67 11.41
N THR A 554 21.12 24.87 12.36
CA THR A 554 20.99 25.91 13.39
C THR A 554 20.78 27.32 12.81
N ASP A 555 21.48 27.68 11.74
CA ASP A 555 21.35 28.99 11.09
C ASP A 555 20.01 29.12 10.36
N ASP A 556 19.53 28.04 9.73
CA ASP A 556 18.25 27.99 9.03
C ASP A 556 17.05 28.00 9.99
N ILE A 557 17.21 27.54 11.24
CA ILE A 557 16.16 27.62 12.26
C ILE A 557 15.77 29.07 12.52
N VAL A 558 16.72 30.02 12.49
CA VAL A 558 16.43 31.45 12.70
C VAL A 558 15.60 32.00 11.54
N LEU A 559 15.94 31.65 10.30
CA LEU A 559 15.20 32.04 9.11
C LEU A 559 13.79 31.44 9.12
N PHE A 560 13.68 30.15 9.45
CA PHE A 560 12.41 29.45 9.57
C PHE A 560 11.50 30.07 10.63
N GLN A 561 12.04 30.43 11.80
CA GLN A 561 11.30 31.15 12.83
C GLN A 561 10.79 32.51 12.33
N GLY A 562 11.58 33.22 11.53
CA GLY A 562 11.16 34.44 10.83
C GLY A 562 9.96 34.21 9.92
N ILE A 563 10.04 33.23 9.02
CA ILE A 563 8.93 32.84 8.11
C ILE A 563 7.67 32.51 8.90
N ILE A 564 7.82 31.73 9.97
CA ILE A 564 6.70 31.32 10.82
C ILE A 564 6.06 32.53 11.52
N SER A 565 6.86 33.46 12.06
CA SER A 565 6.35 34.66 12.74
C SER A 565 5.58 35.60 11.81
N ASP A 566 5.95 35.65 10.52
CA ASP A 566 5.26 36.43 9.49
C ASP A 566 3.92 35.80 9.07
N LEU A 567 3.89 34.47 8.94
CA LEU A 567 2.68 33.72 8.57
C LEU A 567 1.67 33.58 9.73
N PHE A 568 2.14 33.56 10.97
CA PHE A 568 1.35 33.41 12.20
C PHE A 568 1.65 34.55 13.19
N PRO A 569 1.30 35.80 12.85
CA PRO A 569 1.60 36.94 13.71
C PRO A 569 0.79 36.88 15.02
N GLY A 570 1.47 37.07 16.15
CA GLY A 570 0.85 37.12 17.48
C GLY A 570 0.41 35.77 18.06
N VAL A 571 0.87 34.65 17.49
CA VAL A 571 0.55 33.30 17.96
C VAL A 571 1.75 32.72 18.73
N ASP A 572 1.65 32.67 20.06
CA ASP A 572 2.68 32.08 20.93
C ASP A 572 2.36 30.61 21.24
N LEU A 573 3.38 29.75 21.11
CA LEU A 573 3.25 28.31 21.39
C LEU A 573 3.53 28.04 22.87
N PRO A 574 2.65 27.31 23.59
CA PRO A 574 2.95 26.86 24.93
C PRO A 574 4.01 25.76 24.92
N GLU A 575 4.88 25.74 25.93
CA GLU A 575 5.91 24.71 26.09
C GLU A 575 5.26 23.31 26.27
N PRO A 576 5.74 22.29 25.53
CA PRO A 576 5.25 20.94 25.66
C PRO A 576 5.69 20.30 26.99
N ASP A 577 4.76 19.65 27.68
CA ASP A 577 5.03 18.85 28.88
C ASP A 577 5.22 17.38 28.51
N TYR A 578 6.46 16.89 28.63
CA TYR A 578 6.83 15.49 28.37
C TYR A 578 6.77 14.61 29.63
N GLY A 579 6.30 15.14 30.76
CA GLY A 579 6.03 14.40 32.00
C GLY A 579 7.19 13.53 32.48
N SER A 580 6.89 12.27 32.78
CA SER A 580 7.83 11.28 33.31
C SER A 580 8.94 10.87 32.33
N LEU A 581 8.71 11.03 31.01
CA LEU A 581 9.66 10.61 29.98
C LEU A 581 10.98 11.37 30.10
N MET A 582 10.93 12.70 30.24
CA MET A 582 12.14 13.53 30.36
C MET A 582 12.97 13.13 31.60
N THR A 583 12.30 12.84 32.71
CA THR A 583 12.95 12.38 33.95
C THR A 583 13.63 11.02 33.74
N VAL A 584 12.95 10.06 33.11
CA VAL A 584 13.53 8.73 32.84
C VAL A 584 14.69 8.81 31.85
N MET A 585 14.59 9.66 30.81
CA MET A 585 15.68 9.87 29.86
C MET A 585 16.93 10.42 30.55
N GLU A 586 16.77 11.33 31.51
CA GLU A 586 17.89 11.84 32.30
C GLU A 586 18.54 10.77 33.18
N GLU A 587 17.75 9.89 33.80
CA GLU A 587 18.25 8.76 34.58
C GLU A 587 19.04 7.79 33.70
N GLN A 588 18.47 7.41 32.55
CA GLN A 588 19.10 6.49 31.59
C GLN A 588 20.37 7.08 30.98
N THR A 589 20.42 8.39 30.77
CA THR A 589 21.64 9.09 30.31
C THR A 589 22.78 8.88 31.30
N VAL A 590 22.52 8.99 32.60
CA VAL A 590 23.53 8.76 33.65
C VAL A 590 23.90 7.28 33.74
N GLU A 591 22.92 6.38 33.66
CA GLU A 591 23.14 4.93 33.73
C GLU A 591 23.99 4.42 32.56
N MET A 592 23.86 5.03 31.37
CA MET A 592 24.70 4.75 30.21
C MET A 592 26.10 5.38 30.29
N GLY A 593 26.40 6.15 31.35
CA GLY A 593 27.68 6.86 31.50
C GLY A 593 27.84 8.05 30.54
N LEU A 594 26.73 8.61 30.03
CA LEU A 594 26.73 9.74 29.12
C LEU A 594 26.68 11.07 29.88
N GLN A 595 27.20 12.12 29.25
CA GLN A 595 27.09 13.48 29.78
C GLN A 595 25.70 14.05 29.50
N LYS A 596 25.08 14.65 30.52
CA LYS A 596 23.81 15.38 30.38
C LYS A 596 24.02 16.70 29.63
N VAL A 597 23.97 16.66 28.30
CA VAL A 597 24.04 17.85 27.45
C VAL A 597 22.61 18.24 27.03
N PRO A 598 22.16 19.49 27.25
CA PRO A 598 20.79 19.90 26.91
C PRO A 598 20.39 19.63 25.45
N THR A 599 21.28 19.91 24.49
CA THR A 599 21.04 19.67 23.06
C THR A 599 20.91 18.18 22.73
N PHE A 600 21.59 17.30 23.47
CA PHE A 600 21.45 15.85 23.32
C PHE A 600 20.06 15.38 23.77
N MET A 601 19.57 15.91 24.90
CA MET A 601 18.23 15.62 25.42
C MET A 601 17.14 16.12 24.46
N GLU A 602 17.29 17.35 23.97
CA GLU A 602 16.37 17.93 22.98
C GLU A 602 16.31 17.07 21.70
N LYS A 603 17.46 16.62 21.17
CA LYS A 603 17.50 15.76 19.99
C LYS A 603 16.89 14.38 20.22
N ALA A 604 17.01 13.83 21.42
CA ALA A 604 16.39 12.56 21.77
C ALA A 604 14.86 12.68 21.90
N ILE A 605 14.36 13.81 22.39
CA ILE A 605 12.93 14.13 22.42
C ILE A 605 12.40 14.33 20.99
N GLN A 606 13.12 15.09 20.15
CA GLN A 606 12.77 15.24 18.73
C GLN A 606 12.71 13.89 18.01
N LEU A 607 13.65 12.98 18.32
CA LEU A 607 13.62 11.62 17.78
C LEU A 607 12.36 10.86 18.23
N PHE A 608 11.97 10.98 19.50
CA PHE A 608 10.72 10.41 20.02
C PHE A 608 9.49 10.96 19.28
N ASP A 609 9.38 12.28 19.16
CA ASP A 609 8.24 12.92 18.50
C ASP A 609 8.12 12.45 17.03
N VAL A 610 9.25 12.33 16.32
CA VAL A 610 9.26 11.82 14.95
C VAL A 610 8.90 10.33 14.88
N THR A 611 9.32 9.48 15.84
CA THR A 611 8.94 8.05 15.87
C THR A 611 7.44 7.84 16.08
N VAL A 612 6.75 8.78 16.73
CA VAL A 612 5.29 8.74 16.89
C VAL A 612 4.58 9.11 15.59
N LEU A 613 5.18 9.99 14.79
CA LEU A 613 4.60 10.48 13.54
C LEU A 613 4.86 9.57 12.34
N ARG A 614 6.03 8.93 12.26
CA ARG A 614 6.45 8.12 11.10
C ARG A 614 7.14 6.82 11.52
N HIS A 615 6.92 5.75 10.73
CA HIS A 615 7.60 4.47 10.90
C HIS A 615 9.00 4.45 10.26
N GLY A 616 9.20 5.20 9.17
CA GLY A 616 10.50 5.39 8.52
C GLY A 616 11.10 6.75 8.86
N LEU A 617 12.32 6.76 9.42
CA LEU A 617 13.07 7.97 9.73
C LEU A 617 14.57 7.77 9.52
N MET A 618 15.30 8.89 9.41
CA MET A 618 16.74 8.89 9.27
C MET A 618 17.38 9.80 10.32
N THR A 619 18.38 9.29 11.03
CA THR A 619 19.26 10.11 11.87
C THR A 619 20.47 10.54 11.05
N VAL A 620 20.50 11.81 10.64
CA VAL A 620 21.58 12.38 9.81
C VAL A 620 22.62 13.06 10.69
N GLY A 621 23.90 12.85 10.39
CA GLY A 621 25.01 13.51 11.08
C GLY A 621 26.33 12.76 10.93
N PRO A 622 27.45 13.36 11.35
CA PRO A 622 28.78 12.75 11.19
C PRO A 622 28.97 11.52 12.08
N THR A 623 29.97 10.70 11.76
CA THR A 623 30.47 9.65 12.65
C THR A 623 30.96 10.28 13.96
N GLY A 624 30.60 9.67 15.09
CA GLY A 624 30.90 10.22 16.42
C GLY A 624 29.94 11.33 16.88
N GLY A 625 28.96 11.75 16.07
CA GLY A 625 27.98 12.78 16.44
C GLY A 625 26.90 12.35 17.46
N GLY A 626 27.11 11.26 18.20
CA GLY A 626 26.17 10.81 19.25
C GLY A 626 24.89 10.11 18.78
N LYS A 627 24.68 9.92 17.46
CA LYS A 627 23.47 9.31 16.88
C LYS A 627 23.08 7.96 17.51
N THR A 628 24.05 7.04 17.60
CA THR A 628 23.85 5.70 18.18
C THR A 628 23.42 5.80 19.63
N MET A 629 24.09 6.65 20.42
CA MET A 629 23.79 6.85 21.84
C MET A 629 22.42 7.52 22.04
N CYS A 630 22.03 8.45 21.16
CA CYS A 630 20.71 9.10 21.19
C CYS A 630 19.58 8.07 21.01
N LYS A 631 19.67 7.26 19.95
CA LYS A 631 18.71 6.18 19.67
C LYS A 631 18.68 5.14 20.80
N ASP A 632 19.84 4.68 21.26
CA ASP A 632 19.92 3.65 22.30
C ASP A 632 19.42 4.16 23.65
N MET A 633 19.70 5.42 24.00
CA MET A 633 19.17 6.06 25.21
C MET A 633 17.65 6.16 25.14
N LEU A 634 17.09 6.57 24.01
CA LEU A 634 15.64 6.61 23.82
C LEU A 634 15.01 5.21 23.95
N ALA A 635 15.56 4.19 23.28
CA ALA A 635 15.06 2.82 23.35
C ALA A 635 15.06 2.26 24.79
N ARG A 636 16.13 2.52 25.55
CA ARG A 636 16.22 2.14 26.96
C ARG A 636 15.21 2.91 27.82
N SER A 637 15.05 4.20 27.58
CA SER A 637 14.11 5.05 28.32
C SER A 637 12.66 4.62 28.13
N LEU A 638 12.25 4.31 26.90
CA LEU A 638 10.92 3.78 26.60
C LEU A 638 10.68 2.43 27.29
N SER A 639 11.67 1.53 27.24
CA SER A 639 11.60 0.23 27.89
C SER A 639 11.59 0.32 29.42
N ALA A 640 12.33 1.27 29.99
CA ALA A 640 12.36 1.55 31.43
C ALA A 640 11.03 2.17 31.89
N LEU A 641 10.45 3.08 31.11
CA LEU A 641 9.15 3.67 31.41
C LEU A 641 8.05 2.62 31.39
N LYS A 642 8.04 1.73 30.39
CA LYS A 642 7.10 0.60 30.34
C LYS A 642 7.17 -0.27 31.59
N LYS A 643 8.37 -0.51 32.12
CA LYS A 643 8.58 -1.27 33.36
C LYS A 643 8.16 -0.51 34.63
N LYS A 644 8.32 0.82 34.65
CA LYS A 644 8.02 1.67 35.82
C LYS A 644 6.54 2.04 35.93
N THR A 645 5.92 2.49 34.84
CA THR A 645 4.55 3.04 34.85
C THR A 645 3.56 2.20 34.07
N GLY A 646 4.02 1.24 33.26
CA GLY A 646 3.17 0.50 32.32
C GLY A 646 2.84 1.27 31.04
N GLU A 647 3.27 2.52 30.93
CA GLU A 647 3.02 3.41 29.79
C GLU A 647 4.03 3.19 28.65
N LEU A 648 3.65 3.59 27.43
CA LEU A 648 4.42 3.37 26.20
C LEU A 648 4.72 1.88 25.95
N TYR A 649 5.93 1.55 25.49
CA TYR A 649 6.29 0.26 24.92
C TYR A 649 7.76 -0.10 25.16
N GLU A 650 8.05 -1.41 25.21
CA GLU A 650 9.41 -1.93 25.20
C GLU A 650 9.96 -2.00 23.77
N VAL A 651 11.23 -1.65 23.59
CA VAL A 651 11.85 -1.53 22.26
C VAL A 651 12.86 -2.64 22.02
N ARG A 652 12.69 -3.38 20.91
CA ARG A 652 13.66 -4.36 20.40
C ARG A 652 14.34 -3.82 19.15
N GLN A 653 15.66 -3.85 19.10
CA GLN A 653 16.43 -3.38 17.95
C GLN A 653 17.01 -4.56 17.15
N LEU A 654 16.89 -4.49 15.83
CA LEU A 654 17.54 -5.38 14.86
C LEU A 654 18.45 -4.53 13.99
N VAL A 655 19.77 -4.69 14.11
CA VAL A 655 20.74 -3.78 13.48
C VAL A 655 21.50 -4.49 12.37
N MET A 656 21.64 -3.84 11.21
CA MET A 656 22.48 -4.31 10.11
C MET A 656 23.19 -3.16 9.40
N ASN A 657 24.31 -3.45 8.75
CA ASN A 657 24.94 -2.51 7.81
C ASN A 657 24.56 -2.90 6.37
N PRO A 658 23.78 -2.08 5.64
CA PRO A 658 23.35 -2.43 4.29
C PRO A 658 24.51 -2.50 3.28
N LYS A 659 25.63 -1.82 3.56
CA LYS A 659 26.81 -1.77 2.68
C LYS A 659 27.88 -2.81 2.99
N SER A 660 27.72 -3.62 4.03
CA SER A 660 28.65 -4.71 4.30
C SER A 660 28.42 -5.94 3.40
N ILE A 661 27.38 -5.94 2.59
CA ILE A 661 26.94 -7.06 1.74
C ILE A 661 26.55 -6.57 0.34
N THR A 662 26.43 -7.50 -0.61
CA THR A 662 25.98 -7.17 -1.97
C THR A 662 24.46 -6.95 -2.03
N MET A 663 23.97 -6.30 -3.08
CA MET A 663 22.53 -6.08 -3.29
C MET A 663 21.73 -7.39 -3.33
N GLY A 664 22.26 -8.41 -4.00
CA GLY A 664 21.65 -9.74 -4.03
C GLY A 664 21.61 -10.42 -2.66
N GLN A 665 22.62 -10.21 -1.80
CA GLN A 665 22.59 -10.71 -0.42
C GLN A 665 21.67 -9.90 0.50
N LEU A 666 21.48 -8.61 0.22
CA LEU A 666 20.64 -7.72 0.99
C LEU A 666 19.15 -8.02 0.75
N TYR A 667 18.71 -7.95 -0.51
CA TYR A 667 17.29 -8.12 -0.90
C TYR A 667 16.93 -9.53 -1.31
N GLY A 668 17.91 -10.25 -1.86
CA GLY A 668 17.69 -11.52 -2.53
C GLY A 668 18.11 -11.41 -4.00
N SER A 669 18.29 -12.55 -4.63
CA SER A 669 18.62 -12.63 -6.05
C SER A 669 17.99 -13.88 -6.65
N PHE A 670 17.75 -13.83 -7.95
CA PHE A 670 17.37 -15.01 -8.71
C PHE A 670 18.59 -15.92 -8.87
N ASP A 671 18.43 -17.17 -8.49
CA ASP A 671 19.46 -18.19 -8.68
C ASP A 671 19.41 -18.67 -10.13
N GLU A 672 20.51 -18.52 -10.85
CA GLU A 672 20.59 -18.89 -12.27
C GLU A 672 20.47 -20.40 -12.50
N ALA A 673 20.84 -21.23 -11.51
CA ALA A 673 20.81 -22.68 -11.61
C ALA A 673 19.40 -23.23 -11.33
N THR A 674 18.76 -22.74 -10.26
CA THR A 674 17.44 -23.26 -9.84
C THR A 674 16.29 -22.53 -10.51
N HIS A 675 16.56 -21.34 -11.06
CA HIS A 675 15.54 -20.42 -11.52
C HIS A 675 14.50 -20.07 -10.44
N GLU A 676 14.95 -20.01 -9.18
CA GLU A 676 14.13 -19.58 -8.05
C GLU A 676 14.69 -18.31 -7.40
N TRP A 677 13.82 -17.57 -6.71
CA TRP A 677 14.21 -16.41 -5.94
C TRP A 677 14.75 -16.84 -4.56
N ALA A 678 15.99 -16.48 -4.25
CA ALA A 678 16.57 -16.64 -2.93
C ALA A 678 16.45 -15.36 -2.10
N ASP A 679 15.89 -15.44 -0.90
CA ASP A 679 15.69 -14.28 -0.03
C ASP A 679 16.99 -13.73 0.58
N GLY A 680 17.13 -12.41 0.55
CA GLY A 680 18.23 -11.70 1.20
C GLY A 680 18.09 -11.60 2.73
N ILE A 681 19.14 -11.09 3.37
CA ILE A 681 19.23 -10.89 4.82
C ILE A 681 18.16 -9.91 5.32
N LEU A 682 17.87 -8.86 4.54
CA LEU A 682 16.87 -7.87 4.92
C LEU A 682 15.48 -8.49 5.05
N CYS A 683 15.09 -9.29 4.06
CA CYS A 683 13.82 -10.01 4.05
C CYS A 683 13.68 -10.93 5.27
N LYS A 684 14.78 -11.59 5.68
CA LYS A 684 14.80 -12.42 6.89
C LYS A 684 14.61 -11.61 8.17
N LEU A 685 15.28 -10.47 8.31
CA LEU A 685 15.14 -9.59 9.49
C LEU A 685 13.72 -9.02 9.62
N PHE A 686 13.12 -8.58 8.51
CA PHE A 686 11.73 -8.11 8.52
C PHE A 686 10.76 -9.23 8.91
N ARG A 687 10.92 -10.44 8.34
CA ARG A 687 10.09 -11.59 8.72
C ARG A 687 10.27 -11.97 10.19
N GLU A 688 11.49 -11.94 10.72
CA GLU A 688 11.73 -12.16 12.16
C GLU A 688 10.99 -11.13 13.01
N ALA A 689 11.01 -9.85 12.62
CA ALA A 689 10.28 -8.80 13.32
C ALA A 689 8.75 -9.02 13.26
N VAL A 690 8.22 -9.40 12.10
CA VAL A 690 6.77 -9.62 11.91
C VAL A 690 6.29 -10.89 12.64
N TYR A 691 7.07 -11.97 12.62
CA TYR A 691 6.69 -13.24 13.25
C TYR A 691 6.86 -13.26 14.78
N ASP A 692 7.55 -12.27 15.35
CA ASP A 692 7.61 -12.10 16.81
C ASP A 692 6.27 -11.60 17.36
N THR A 693 5.52 -12.44 18.07
CA THR A 693 4.18 -12.12 18.57
C THR A 693 4.16 -11.30 19.86
N ARG A 694 5.32 -10.97 20.43
CA ARG A 694 5.40 -10.15 21.66
C ARG A 694 4.98 -8.71 21.37
N GLU A 695 4.34 -8.07 22.34
CA GLU A 695 3.96 -6.64 22.32
C GLU A 695 5.18 -5.72 22.49
N LEU A 696 6.07 -5.74 21.49
CA LEU A 696 7.31 -4.96 21.45
C LEU A 696 7.27 -4.02 20.25
N GLN A 697 7.75 -2.79 20.45
CA GLN A 697 8.09 -1.92 19.33
C GLN A 697 9.42 -2.40 18.74
N LYS A 698 9.41 -2.78 17.47
CA LYS A 698 10.57 -3.38 16.79
C LYS A 698 11.19 -2.36 15.84
N TRP A 699 12.45 -2.02 16.09
CA TRP A 699 13.21 -1.09 15.26
C TRP A 699 14.19 -1.87 14.39
N VAL A 700 13.98 -1.85 13.08
CA VAL A 700 14.95 -2.35 12.10
C VAL A 700 15.87 -1.18 11.74
N VAL A 701 17.14 -1.27 12.15
CA VAL A 701 18.12 -0.18 12.06
C VAL A 701 19.16 -0.52 11.00
N PHE A 702 19.29 0.38 10.03
CA PHE A 702 20.33 0.35 9.02
C PHE A 702 21.47 1.27 9.45
N ASP A 703 22.53 0.69 10.01
CA ASP A 703 23.71 1.43 10.46
C ASP A 703 24.78 1.41 9.37
N GLY A 704 24.75 2.43 8.51
CA GLY A 704 25.67 2.58 7.40
C GLY A 704 25.38 3.84 6.57
N PRO A 705 26.23 4.14 5.58
CA PRO A 705 25.96 5.23 4.66
C PRO A 705 24.74 4.89 3.78
N VAL A 706 23.97 5.92 3.46
CA VAL A 706 22.81 5.81 2.58
C VAL A 706 23.23 6.16 1.16
N ASP A 707 22.78 5.35 0.21
CA ASP A 707 22.94 5.61 -1.22
C ASP A 707 21.72 5.11 -1.99
N ALA A 708 21.50 5.72 -3.15
CA ALA A 708 20.33 5.48 -3.98
C ALA A 708 20.16 4.01 -4.39
N LEU A 709 21.25 3.27 -4.58
CA LEU A 709 21.19 1.90 -5.12
C LEU A 709 20.39 0.96 -4.23
N TRP A 710 20.57 1.03 -2.91
CA TRP A 710 19.85 0.15 -1.98
C TRP A 710 18.60 0.80 -1.40
N ILE A 711 18.60 2.09 -1.09
CA ILE A 711 17.46 2.69 -0.39
C ILE A 711 16.21 2.81 -1.29
N GLU A 712 16.38 3.02 -2.59
CA GLU A 712 15.24 3.20 -3.49
C GLU A 712 14.37 1.95 -3.59
N SER A 713 14.95 0.75 -3.43
CA SER A 713 14.19 -0.50 -3.39
C SER A 713 13.25 -0.59 -2.18
N MET A 714 13.44 0.25 -1.15
CA MET A 714 12.56 0.35 0.03
C MET A 714 11.49 1.43 -0.07
N ASN A 715 11.43 2.21 -1.16
CA ASN A 715 10.50 3.34 -1.27
C ASN A 715 9.06 2.98 -0.91
N THR A 716 8.57 1.83 -1.41
CA THR A 716 7.21 1.35 -1.15
C THR A 716 6.94 1.07 0.33
N VAL A 717 7.91 0.53 1.08
CA VAL A 717 7.79 0.20 2.51
C VAL A 717 7.95 1.45 3.38
N LEU A 718 8.75 2.42 2.92
CA LEU A 718 8.95 3.70 3.61
C LEU A 718 7.78 4.67 3.39
N ASP A 719 6.94 4.43 2.39
CA ASP A 719 5.68 5.12 2.17
C ASP A 719 4.56 4.64 3.12
N ASP A 720 3.42 5.34 3.10
CA ASP A 720 2.28 5.07 3.99
C ASP A 720 1.59 3.72 3.73
N ASN A 721 1.95 3.03 2.64
CA ASN A 721 1.39 1.72 2.26
C ASN A 721 1.79 0.58 3.21
N LYS A 722 2.86 0.74 4.01
CA LYS A 722 3.43 -0.20 4.99
C LYS A 722 3.64 -1.62 4.50
#